data_AF-A0A496UGU7-F1
#
_entry.id   AF-A0A496UGU7-F1
#
_cell.length_a   1.000
_cell.length_b   1.000
_cell.length_c   1.000
_cell.angle_alpha   90.00
_cell.angle_beta   90.00
_cell.angle_gamma   90.00
#
_symmetry.space_group_name_H-M   'P 1'
#
loop_
_entity.id
_entity.type
_entity.pdbx_description
1 polymer ?
#
loop_
_entity_poly.entity_id
_entity_poly.type
_entity_poly.pdbx_seq_one_letter_code
_entity_poly.pdbx_strand_id
1 'polypeptide(L)'
;RRGLLLPNVSLTEQTVFVPGPHGGLTVIHGGGNYPLSTEFEIDVTTDSITRNDGRSWTADGYAVLFANGQPMHIQVGDALETRTIFGFSDAACPYVDPFPGCGVGSVMNFNLINPFTLVAESPLVPGTLSPISDNAEIHVVEPLQVQVTDAMNVSVDGTADPYPTSTLTCETFDFDSSGFKPDMQVLISGLPGPYTVKSVGVTTLELYNVALQTTVTIDGTTTVYTPVQLTVTGYDPLIDGGVRIGGDTITVGGPEADEVLAGPDSPLVVYGDTSQDGVWYSGHPYDVLGYEFGPKPFDPFTLIPDSQNEDDEWVFPLANPYPYAGNDVIDASALFADVSEGEMPTIGFTAYGGNGDDLIIGSQAGDHLAGGSGDDEIHGLRGVDHIYGDSGVNLNILTRALSIETTNASPLPSITYAGFINNGTTIEPYASPVVDLMEAGRDLLYGEGPGTISGDSQFVYDDIIFGDHGAVIQQVVDPNLPDARLQKIQTTLLFSIREIESRAYQNGADDIVFGNDGRDIIVGGAGNDLLDGNEHDDLLFGDQIFLHRRVVETYQTNISTGDISSGRFQTLISSMLYSRSDQDPAAAGVPTPNADNSGELLVDGYWRDYRDPDSPGIDPYPWWAEYLVVFDQDTNDEEEFHTFAVDDGTKGAGSFGNDHIAGGEVHDLIFGQMGADILEGDGGIERAFARLVDDITITIHSSASRTPDGCPDTTDENDNNATHAGTCDLVGDLDLVPSFDALTDGEDYIEGNAGNDIVFGGQGQDDILGGSSDFFSLTESILRPDGSDLLFGGSGEHTDRNDNGGVLPGDPVPADRHASDADVIVGDNGQIIRVVGLKGTDGEGVIAPNRYVTFNYDNYGAVKILVRGVSYLDYTPGGPDFRPDRFGLDPEGPCSGSPATDACSARLELVPGRNSWVSDGHWEIAGNDEVHGGLSDDWIYLGGGNDVAYGDADDDDIIGGWGNDWISGGVGQDGILGDDGRIFTSRNSDLYGEPLYGVAPLYPTGTCPEKKNVLCQEYLNQWIATPGDVQTAVINIEGDLKKTFDLTPFNLTPNALGSDQPLFDANNSDDVIFGGLGGEILYYPAEIAGLKNNQEVPSGLRGIAGDFLHAGAGDDAVAGGEAIWNAYTQIYDLSDGTRLPNAYRSDWTRPYNPGDLLHFGEDYDAWHDNGPIVDRLGEFAIYDEYDPRRTILLNP
;
A
#
# COMPACT_ATOMS: atom_id res chain seq x y z
N ARG A 1 32.03 12.72 -41.48
CA ARG A 1 32.52 12.70 -42.89
C ARG A 1 32.92 11.27 -43.32
N ARG A 2 32.18 10.66 -44.26
CA ARG A 2 32.55 9.80 -45.43
C ARG A 2 31.23 9.23 -45.95
N GLY A 3 30.82 9.24 -47.21
CA GLY A 3 31.49 9.58 -48.46
C GLY A 3 30.64 9.17 -49.68
N LEU A 4 29.32 9.42 -49.65
CA LEU A 4 28.44 9.64 -50.80
C LEU A 4 27.34 10.61 -50.32
N LEU A 5 26.93 11.56 -51.17
CA LEU A 5 25.78 12.42 -50.89
C LEU A 5 24.52 11.55 -50.94
N LEU A 6 23.89 11.31 -49.78
CA LEU A 6 22.50 10.90 -49.73
C LEU A 6 21.64 11.99 -50.42
N PRO A 7 20.50 11.64 -51.03
CA PRO A 7 19.69 12.57 -51.80
C PRO A 7 19.31 13.75 -50.91
N ASN A 8 19.67 14.95 -51.37
CA ASN A 8 19.31 16.19 -50.73
C ASN A 8 17.80 16.41 -50.94
N VAL A 9 16.98 15.90 -50.03
CA VAL A 9 15.55 16.19 -49.97
C VAL A 9 15.30 16.86 -48.63
N SER A 10 14.69 18.04 -48.69
CA SER A 10 14.40 18.91 -47.54
C SER A 10 13.21 18.40 -46.73
N LEU A 11 13.29 17.17 -46.23
CA LEU A 11 12.29 16.62 -45.32
C LEU A 11 12.99 16.36 -43.99
N THR A 12 12.43 16.94 -42.93
CA THR A 12 12.82 16.74 -41.53
C THR A 12 12.52 15.31 -41.05
N GLU A 13 11.72 14.56 -41.80
CA GLU A 13 11.39 13.15 -41.57
C GLU A 13 12.06 12.27 -42.63
N GLN A 14 12.74 11.20 -42.20
CA GLN A 14 13.29 10.17 -43.08
C GLN A 14 12.51 8.87 -42.90
N THR A 15 11.59 8.60 -43.82
CA THR A 15 10.90 7.30 -43.85
C THR A 15 11.86 6.22 -44.35
N VAL A 16 12.18 5.24 -43.51
CA VAL A 16 12.96 4.06 -43.88
C VAL A 16 12.01 2.89 -44.10
N PHE A 17 12.00 2.34 -45.32
CA PHE A 17 11.24 1.13 -45.64
C PHE A 17 12.19 -0.07 -45.66
N VAL A 18 11.97 -1.04 -44.77
CA VAL A 18 12.77 -2.28 -44.70
C VAL A 18 11.94 -3.44 -45.24
N PRO A 19 12.10 -3.84 -46.52
CA PRO A 19 11.38 -4.97 -47.08
C PRO A 19 11.95 -6.30 -46.56
N GLY A 20 11.23 -6.97 -45.67
CA GLY A 20 11.48 -8.36 -45.27
C GLY A 20 10.52 -9.33 -46.00
N PRO A 21 10.94 -10.57 -46.34
CA PRO A 21 9.97 -11.64 -46.61
C PRO A 21 9.14 -11.90 -45.34
N HIS A 22 7.84 -12.21 -45.48
CA HIS A 22 6.98 -12.64 -44.36
C HIS A 22 7.73 -13.65 -43.48
N GLY A 23 7.82 -13.37 -42.17
CA GLY A 23 8.61 -14.17 -41.21
C GLY A 23 9.99 -13.58 -40.84
N GLY A 24 10.41 -12.44 -41.40
CA GLY A 24 11.67 -11.77 -41.06
C GLY A 24 11.67 -11.11 -39.67
N LEU A 25 12.85 -11.00 -39.05
CA LEU A 25 13.08 -10.19 -37.85
C LEU A 25 13.55 -8.80 -38.30
N THR A 26 12.91 -7.75 -37.79
CA THR A 26 13.35 -6.36 -38.01
C THR A 26 13.87 -5.80 -36.70
N VAL A 27 15.04 -5.18 -36.74
CA VAL A 27 15.64 -4.49 -35.60
C VAL A 27 15.94 -3.07 -36.05
N ILE A 28 15.48 -2.10 -35.29
CA ILE A 28 15.75 -0.67 -35.47
C ILE A 28 16.51 -0.21 -34.23
N HIS A 29 17.43 0.71 -34.45
CA HIS A 29 18.22 1.32 -33.40
C HIS A 29 18.35 2.80 -33.73
N GLY A 30 18.24 3.69 -32.75
CA GLY A 30 18.70 5.07 -32.90
C GLY A 30 20.22 5.10 -32.92
N GLY A 31 20.81 6.23 -32.58
CA GLY A 31 22.23 6.21 -32.27
C GLY A 31 22.83 7.57 -32.08
N GLY A 32 23.20 7.88 -30.85
CA GLY A 32 24.32 8.75 -30.56
C GLY A 32 23.99 10.22 -30.69
N ASN A 33 23.65 10.80 -29.54
CA ASN A 33 23.08 12.12 -29.48
C ASN A 33 24.09 13.23 -29.18
N TYR A 34 23.58 14.46 -29.23
CA TYR A 34 24.33 15.69 -28.97
C TYR A 34 23.54 16.59 -28.02
N PRO A 35 24.20 17.49 -27.27
CA PRO A 35 23.52 18.53 -26.51
C PRO A 35 22.57 19.33 -27.41
N LEU A 36 21.34 19.58 -26.93
CA LEU A 36 20.34 20.41 -27.62
C LEU A 36 20.69 21.90 -27.49
N SER A 37 21.78 22.31 -28.14
CA SER A 37 22.27 23.69 -28.14
C SER A 37 22.58 24.22 -29.53
N THR A 38 22.42 25.54 -29.70
CA THR A 38 22.68 26.22 -30.96
C THR A 38 23.34 27.59 -30.72
N GLU A 39 24.33 27.94 -31.54
CA GLU A 39 25.07 29.22 -31.46
C GLU A 39 25.05 29.94 -32.83
N PHE A 40 24.47 31.14 -32.89
CA PHE A 40 24.42 31.99 -34.09
C PHE A 40 24.04 33.44 -33.74
N GLU A 41 24.06 34.33 -34.74
CA GLU A 41 23.62 35.72 -34.57
C GLU A 41 22.10 35.81 -34.38
N ILE A 42 21.66 36.46 -33.31
CA ILE A 42 20.25 36.57 -32.93
C ILE A 42 19.82 38.01 -32.69
N ASP A 43 18.52 38.28 -32.92
CA ASP A 43 17.86 39.49 -32.46
C ASP A 43 16.93 39.11 -31.28
N VAL A 44 17.24 39.62 -30.09
CA VAL A 44 16.48 39.34 -28.85
C VAL A 44 15.57 40.51 -28.49
N THR A 45 14.29 40.24 -28.26
CA THR A 45 13.33 41.17 -27.64
C THR A 45 13.00 40.71 -26.22
N THR A 46 12.11 41.44 -25.54
CA THR A 46 11.63 41.04 -24.20
C THR A 46 10.95 39.67 -24.21
N ASP A 47 10.25 39.35 -25.29
CA ASP A 47 9.29 38.25 -25.44
C ASP A 47 9.61 37.30 -26.60
N SER A 48 10.72 37.50 -27.32
CA SER A 48 11.06 36.64 -28.44
C SER A 48 12.55 36.64 -28.79
N ILE A 49 12.98 35.58 -29.49
CA ILE A 49 14.28 35.50 -30.16
C ILE A 49 14.06 35.22 -31.64
N THR A 50 14.64 36.06 -32.48
CA THR A 50 14.66 35.84 -33.93
C THR A 50 16.03 35.36 -34.38
N ARG A 51 16.06 34.27 -35.16
CA ARG A 51 17.27 33.76 -35.79
C ARG A 51 17.62 34.56 -37.03
N ASN A 52 18.82 35.12 -37.12
CA ASN A 52 19.22 35.93 -38.27
C ASN A 52 19.68 35.09 -39.49
N ASP A 53 19.69 33.76 -39.38
CA ASP A 53 19.92 32.84 -40.48
C ASP A 53 18.61 32.41 -41.20
N GLY A 54 17.45 32.72 -40.62
CA GLY A 54 16.13 32.46 -41.19
C GLY A 54 15.68 30.99 -41.15
N ARG A 55 16.30 30.12 -40.34
CA ARG A 55 15.88 28.72 -40.15
C ARG A 55 14.73 28.59 -39.13
N SER A 56 13.97 27.50 -39.23
CA SER A 56 12.94 27.16 -38.22
C SER A 56 13.60 26.67 -36.93
N TRP A 57 13.07 27.05 -35.77
CA TRP A 57 13.47 26.49 -34.47
C TRP A 57 13.09 25.03 -34.32
N THR A 58 11.89 24.65 -34.79
CA THR A 58 11.40 23.27 -34.75
C THR A 58 12.24 22.29 -35.57
N ALA A 59 12.98 22.78 -36.56
CA ALA A 59 13.88 21.95 -37.35
C ALA A 59 15.18 21.59 -36.62
N ASP A 60 15.48 22.26 -35.49
CA ASP A 60 16.65 22.04 -34.64
C ASP A 60 16.25 21.42 -33.28
N GLY A 61 15.07 20.80 -33.18
CA GLY A 61 14.63 20.07 -31.97
C GLY A 61 13.92 20.91 -30.90
N TYR A 62 13.64 22.19 -31.15
CA TYR A 62 12.90 23.02 -30.19
C TYR A 62 11.39 22.89 -30.41
N ALA A 63 10.65 22.55 -29.36
CA ALA A 63 9.20 22.49 -29.36
C ALA A 63 8.61 23.36 -28.23
N VAL A 64 7.28 23.45 -28.18
CA VAL A 64 6.58 24.10 -27.05
C VAL A 64 6.51 23.14 -25.87
N LEU A 65 6.17 21.88 -26.16
CA LEU A 65 6.14 20.79 -25.21
C LEU A 65 7.08 19.69 -25.70
N PHE A 66 7.66 18.94 -24.76
CA PHE A 66 8.23 17.62 -25.01
C PHE A 66 7.12 16.63 -25.41
N ALA A 67 7.51 15.44 -25.88
CA ALA A 67 6.56 14.42 -26.31
C ALA A 67 5.63 13.95 -25.18
N ASN A 68 6.16 13.90 -23.95
CA ASN A 68 5.43 13.63 -22.71
C ASN A 68 4.55 14.80 -22.22
N GLY A 69 4.46 15.90 -22.98
CA GLY A 69 3.60 17.04 -22.66
C GLY A 69 4.21 18.11 -21.76
N GLN A 70 5.40 17.94 -21.20
CA GLN A 70 6.06 18.95 -20.38
C GLN A 70 6.49 20.18 -21.18
N PRO A 71 6.41 21.42 -20.65
CA PRO A 71 6.94 22.60 -21.31
C PRO A 71 8.45 22.55 -21.49
N MET A 72 8.92 23.00 -22.65
CA MET A 72 10.35 23.14 -22.89
C MET A 72 10.89 24.46 -22.34
N HIS A 73 11.90 24.35 -21.48
CA HIS A 73 12.65 25.46 -20.92
C HIS A 73 13.98 25.64 -21.65
N ILE A 74 14.39 26.89 -21.86
CA ILE A 74 15.67 27.21 -22.49
C ILE A 74 16.48 28.25 -21.71
N GLN A 75 17.78 28.12 -21.79
CA GLN A 75 18.73 29.13 -21.35
C GLN A 75 19.17 29.97 -22.54
N VAL A 76 19.33 31.28 -22.32
CA VAL A 76 19.74 32.22 -23.35
C VAL A 76 20.96 33.01 -22.89
N GLY A 77 22.14 32.60 -23.36
CA GLY A 77 23.42 33.16 -22.92
C GLY A 77 23.62 33.04 -21.41
N ASP A 78 24.03 34.13 -20.76
CA ASP A 78 24.29 34.21 -19.32
C ASP A 78 23.12 34.81 -18.51
N ALA A 79 21.88 34.59 -18.98
CA ALA A 79 20.68 34.97 -18.24
C ALA A 79 20.63 34.26 -16.87
N LEU A 80 20.03 34.92 -15.87
CA LEU A 80 19.89 34.35 -14.51
C LEU A 80 18.72 33.38 -14.38
N GLU A 81 17.77 33.43 -15.32
CA GLU A 81 16.54 32.64 -15.33
C GLU A 81 16.33 32.08 -16.73
N THR A 82 15.74 30.89 -16.80
CA THR A 82 15.38 30.20 -18.03
C THR A 82 14.12 30.82 -18.64
N ARG A 83 13.75 30.39 -19.85
CA ARG A 83 12.54 30.85 -20.55
C ARG A 83 11.74 29.67 -21.08
N THR A 84 10.44 29.66 -20.79
CA THR A 84 9.51 28.68 -21.38
C THR A 84 9.13 29.08 -22.80
N ILE A 85 9.24 28.14 -23.73
CA ILE A 85 8.83 28.33 -25.12
C ILE A 85 7.29 28.35 -25.19
N PHE A 86 6.71 29.42 -25.71
CA PHE A 86 5.25 29.54 -25.86
C PHE A 86 4.77 29.26 -27.29
N GLY A 87 5.65 29.41 -28.27
CA GLY A 87 5.32 29.11 -29.66
C GLY A 87 6.28 29.76 -30.65
N PHE A 88 6.07 29.44 -31.93
CA PHE A 88 6.93 29.91 -33.02
C PHE A 88 6.16 30.82 -33.99
N SER A 89 6.83 31.88 -34.43
CA SER A 89 6.32 32.88 -35.38
C SER A 89 7.26 33.03 -36.58
N ASP A 90 6.76 33.65 -37.64
CA ASP A 90 7.53 33.91 -38.86
C ASP A 90 8.19 35.29 -38.84
N ALA A 91 9.42 35.39 -39.37
CA ALA A 91 10.09 36.65 -39.68
C ALA A 91 10.36 36.81 -41.18
N ALA A 92 10.68 38.05 -41.59
CA ALA A 92 11.09 38.31 -42.97
C ALA A 92 12.46 37.65 -43.24
N CYS A 93 12.57 36.90 -44.34
CA CYS A 93 13.82 36.26 -44.73
C CYS A 93 14.98 37.28 -44.80
N PRO A 94 16.09 37.06 -44.08
CA PRO A 94 17.22 38.00 -44.05
C PRO A 94 18.05 38.01 -45.34
N TYR A 95 17.82 37.04 -46.24
CA TYR A 95 18.55 36.88 -47.51
C TYR A 95 17.63 36.99 -48.74
N VAL A 96 18.24 37.31 -49.88
CA VAL A 96 17.54 37.52 -51.16
C VAL A 96 17.38 36.21 -51.97
N ASP A 97 18.00 35.11 -51.55
CA ASP A 97 17.94 33.79 -52.19
C ASP A 97 17.22 32.78 -51.27
N PRO A 98 16.02 32.30 -51.59
CA PRO A 98 15.18 31.61 -50.62
C PRO A 98 15.45 30.11 -50.69
N PHE A 99 15.96 29.54 -49.60
CA PHE A 99 15.56 28.18 -49.28
C PHE A 99 14.03 28.18 -49.08
N PRO A 100 13.29 27.18 -49.60
CA PRO A 100 11.87 27.02 -49.28
C PRO A 100 11.70 27.05 -47.75
N GLY A 101 10.84 27.92 -47.23
CA GLY A 101 10.62 28.08 -45.79
C GLY A 101 11.53 29.08 -45.06
N CYS A 102 12.38 29.86 -45.75
CA CYS A 102 13.17 30.90 -45.09
C CYS A 102 12.28 31.91 -44.33
N GLY A 103 12.54 32.08 -43.03
CA GLY A 103 11.77 32.95 -42.15
C GLY A 103 10.52 32.33 -41.54
N VAL A 104 10.15 31.10 -41.93
CA VAL A 104 9.03 30.37 -41.31
C VAL A 104 9.52 29.73 -40.01
N GLY A 105 8.81 29.98 -38.90
CA GLY A 105 9.18 29.45 -37.58
C GLY A 105 10.53 29.96 -37.05
N SER A 106 11.07 31.06 -37.59
CA SER A 106 12.38 31.61 -37.22
C SER A 106 12.35 32.58 -36.04
N VAL A 107 11.17 32.79 -35.43
CA VAL A 107 10.98 33.56 -34.20
C VAL A 107 10.46 32.61 -33.13
N MET A 108 11.18 32.50 -32.02
CA MET A 108 10.73 31.77 -30.84
C MET A 108 10.13 32.80 -29.88
N ASN A 109 8.88 32.60 -29.48
CA ASN A 109 8.18 33.50 -28.57
C ASN A 109 8.14 32.89 -27.17
N PHE A 110 8.26 33.74 -26.16
CA PHE A 110 8.21 33.36 -24.75
C PHE A 110 6.97 33.94 -24.08
N ASN A 111 6.55 33.28 -23.02
CA ASN A 111 5.60 33.88 -22.11
C ASN A 111 6.31 34.95 -21.25
N LEU A 112 5.76 36.16 -21.19
CA LEU A 112 6.22 37.23 -20.28
C LEU A 112 5.54 37.15 -18.90
N ILE A 113 4.52 36.30 -18.79
CA ILE A 113 3.85 35.95 -17.56
C ILE A 113 4.54 34.69 -17.06
N ASN A 114 4.87 34.65 -15.77
CA ASN A 114 5.34 33.45 -15.08
C ASN A 114 4.53 32.23 -15.60
N PRO A 115 5.16 31.14 -16.08
CA PRO A 115 4.46 29.98 -16.64
C PRO A 115 3.38 29.40 -15.70
N PHE A 116 3.47 29.65 -14.39
CA PHE A 116 2.57 29.14 -13.37
C PHE A 116 1.18 29.82 -13.26
N THR A 117 0.73 30.67 -14.21
CA THR A 117 -0.63 31.26 -14.16
C THR A 117 -1.37 31.26 -15.50
N LEU A 118 -2.26 30.28 -15.68
CA LEU A 118 -3.45 30.41 -16.55
C LEU A 118 -4.61 31.18 -15.88
N VAL A 119 -4.48 31.56 -14.61
CA VAL A 119 -5.45 32.39 -13.88
C VAL A 119 -4.86 33.75 -13.49
N ALA A 120 -5.61 34.79 -13.85
CA ALA A 120 -5.33 36.17 -13.52
C ALA A 120 -5.45 36.39 -12.00
N GLU A 121 -4.44 36.99 -11.36
CA GLU A 121 -4.53 38.18 -10.50
C GLU A 121 -3.22 38.42 -9.70
N SER A 122 -2.10 38.77 -10.34
CA SER A 122 -1.18 39.82 -9.86
C SER A 122 -0.12 40.15 -10.92
N PRO A 123 0.06 41.43 -11.32
CA PRO A 123 1.05 41.78 -12.34
C PRO A 123 2.45 41.82 -11.72
N LEU A 124 3.26 40.79 -11.98
CA LEU A 124 4.72 40.92 -11.82
C LEU A 124 5.20 42.04 -12.74
N VAL A 125 5.95 42.97 -12.15
CA VAL A 125 6.54 44.11 -12.83
C VAL A 125 7.50 43.58 -13.89
N PRO A 126 7.41 43.99 -15.17
CA PRO A 126 8.37 43.61 -16.20
C PRO A 126 9.77 44.06 -15.77
N GLY A 127 10.55 43.14 -15.22
CA GLY A 127 11.97 43.33 -15.02
C GLY A 127 12.58 43.54 -16.40
N THR A 128 13.37 44.60 -16.56
CA THR A 128 14.23 44.75 -17.73
C THR A 128 15.19 43.56 -17.76
N LEU A 129 14.84 42.55 -18.54
CA LEU A 129 15.68 41.38 -18.82
C LEU A 129 17.06 41.86 -19.26
N SER A 130 18.11 41.24 -18.73
CA SER A 130 19.50 41.59 -19.04
C SER A 130 19.72 41.61 -20.56
N PRO A 131 20.41 42.63 -21.11
CA PRO A 131 20.72 42.69 -22.53
C PRO A 131 21.68 41.55 -22.88
N ILE A 132 21.17 40.59 -23.65
CA ILE A 132 21.94 39.44 -24.19
C ILE A 132 22.81 39.92 -25.35
N SER A 133 23.98 39.30 -25.53
CA SER A 133 24.92 39.64 -26.60
C SER A 133 24.41 39.16 -27.98
N ASP A 134 24.77 39.87 -29.07
CA ASP A 134 24.35 39.56 -30.44
C ASP A 134 24.76 38.14 -30.93
N ASN A 135 25.66 37.46 -30.21
CA ASN A 135 26.01 36.04 -30.41
C ASN A 135 25.83 35.31 -29.07
N ALA A 136 24.71 34.60 -28.90
CA ALA A 136 24.42 33.86 -27.68
C ALA A 136 24.22 32.38 -27.98
N GLU A 137 24.75 31.54 -27.10
CA GLU A 137 24.38 30.13 -27.04
C GLU A 137 22.97 30.03 -26.46
N ILE A 138 22.14 29.24 -27.12
CA ILE A 138 20.79 28.90 -26.66
C ILE A 138 20.74 27.39 -26.54
N HIS A 139 20.28 26.90 -25.39
CA HIS A 139 20.17 25.48 -25.13
C HIS A 139 18.91 25.12 -24.35
N VAL A 140 18.41 23.91 -24.57
CA VAL A 140 17.38 23.30 -23.72
C VAL A 140 18.04 22.91 -22.40
N VAL A 141 17.42 23.26 -21.30
CA VAL A 141 18.00 23.10 -19.96
C VAL A 141 17.51 21.82 -19.30
N GLU A 142 18.39 21.23 -18.49
CA GLU A 142 17.92 20.42 -17.36
C GLU A 142 17.52 21.34 -16.20
N PRO A 143 16.45 21.01 -15.45
CA PRO A 143 16.10 21.73 -14.24
C PRO A 143 17.24 21.73 -13.22
N LEU A 144 17.38 22.81 -12.44
CA LEU A 144 18.35 22.84 -11.36
C LEU A 144 17.84 21.98 -10.19
N GLN A 145 18.57 20.90 -9.88
CA GLN A 145 18.34 20.13 -8.65
C GLN A 145 18.84 20.91 -7.42
N VAL A 146 17.98 21.00 -6.41
CA VAL A 146 18.27 21.52 -5.07
C VAL A 146 18.09 20.39 -4.08
N GLN A 147 19.10 20.13 -3.25
CA GLN A 147 19.08 19.01 -2.32
C GLN A 147 19.69 19.37 -0.97
N VAL A 148 19.14 18.80 0.10
CA VAL A 148 19.70 18.83 1.45
C VAL A 148 19.58 17.47 2.10
N THR A 149 20.65 17.01 2.75
CA THR A 149 20.63 15.85 3.65
C THR A 149 21.07 16.29 5.03
N ASP A 150 20.19 16.19 6.02
CA ASP A 150 20.48 16.55 7.41
C ASP A 150 19.49 15.88 8.38
N ALA A 151 19.74 16.02 9.68
CA ALA A 151 18.85 15.55 10.73
C ALA A 151 17.68 16.54 10.88
N MET A 152 16.45 16.06 10.71
CA MET A 152 15.24 16.89 10.70
C MET A 152 14.21 16.36 11.70
N ASN A 153 13.50 17.28 12.34
CA ASN A 153 12.30 16.94 13.11
C ASN A 153 11.07 17.07 12.21
N VAL A 154 10.14 16.13 12.34
CA VAL A 154 8.82 16.15 11.72
C VAL A 154 7.77 16.46 12.79
N SER A 155 6.86 17.38 12.47
CA SER A 155 5.69 17.74 13.28
C SER A 155 4.47 17.99 12.39
N VAL A 156 3.27 17.68 12.85
CA VAL A 156 2.02 17.90 12.13
C VAL A 156 1.22 19.04 12.77
N ASP A 157 0.52 19.81 11.94
CA ASP A 157 -0.49 20.80 12.34
C ASP A 157 -1.85 20.40 11.75
N GLY A 158 -2.70 19.79 12.58
CA GLY A 158 -4.08 19.44 12.24
C GLY A 158 -5.06 20.60 12.18
N THR A 159 -4.66 21.83 12.51
CA THR A 159 -5.56 23.00 12.46
C THR A 159 -5.67 23.62 11.07
N ALA A 160 -4.90 23.12 10.10
CA ALA A 160 -4.97 23.51 8.70
C ALA A 160 -6.30 23.06 8.05
N ASP A 161 -6.89 23.92 7.21
CA ASP A 161 -8.20 23.71 6.55
C ASP A 161 -7.98 23.69 5.03
N PRO A 162 -8.32 22.60 4.31
CA PRO A 162 -9.17 21.48 4.74
C PRO A 162 -8.44 20.26 5.34
N TYR A 163 -7.13 20.10 5.15
CA TYR A 163 -6.36 18.93 5.58
C TYR A 163 -5.13 19.32 6.41
N PRO A 164 -4.61 18.41 7.28
CA PRO A 164 -3.39 18.61 8.04
C PRO A 164 -2.17 18.97 7.18
N THR A 165 -1.19 19.62 7.81
CA THR A 165 0.10 19.93 7.17
C THR A 165 1.28 19.49 8.01
N SER A 166 2.27 18.87 7.39
CA SER A 166 3.51 18.45 8.04
C SER A 166 4.63 19.46 7.85
N THR A 167 5.46 19.64 8.86
CA THR A 167 6.61 20.56 8.84
C THR A 167 7.90 19.82 9.15
N LEU A 168 8.87 19.93 8.24
CA LEU A 168 10.26 19.51 8.45
C LEU A 168 11.04 20.67 9.06
N THR A 169 11.68 20.46 10.21
CA THR A 169 12.51 21.47 10.88
C THR A 169 13.98 21.03 10.95
N CYS A 170 14.87 21.84 10.39
CA CYS A 170 16.32 21.63 10.38
C CYS A 170 17.06 22.83 10.98
N GLU A 171 17.80 22.64 12.08
CA GLU A 171 18.49 23.74 12.78
C GLU A 171 19.76 24.24 12.06
N THR A 172 20.34 23.40 11.20
CA THR A 172 21.66 23.60 10.58
C THR A 172 21.60 24.06 9.14
N PHE A 173 20.42 24.02 8.52
CA PHE A 173 20.21 24.33 7.11
C PHE A 173 19.27 25.53 6.91
N ASP A 174 19.47 26.26 5.80
CA ASP A 174 18.65 27.40 5.39
C ASP A 174 17.90 27.06 4.10
N PHE A 175 16.63 26.64 4.20
CA PHE A 175 15.83 26.21 3.04
C PHE A 175 15.61 27.35 2.03
N ASP A 176 15.23 28.54 2.51
CA ASP A 176 14.98 29.74 1.68
C ASP A 176 16.22 30.13 0.86
N SER A 177 17.39 30.21 1.50
CA SER A 177 18.62 30.63 0.81
C SER A 177 19.17 29.57 -0.17
N SER A 178 18.72 28.32 -0.05
CA SER A 178 19.20 27.19 -0.84
C SER A 178 18.41 26.97 -2.14
N GLY A 179 17.23 27.59 -2.26
CA GLY A 179 16.46 27.60 -3.51
C GLY A 179 15.09 26.94 -3.44
N PHE A 180 14.71 26.33 -2.30
CA PHE A 180 13.35 25.82 -2.08
C PHE A 180 12.34 26.97 -2.08
N LYS A 181 11.14 26.72 -2.64
CA LYS A 181 10.09 27.74 -2.81
C LYS A 181 8.70 27.15 -2.52
N PRO A 182 7.71 27.97 -2.15
CA PRO A 182 6.32 27.54 -2.16
C PRO A 182 5.89 27.02 -3.53
N ASP A 183 5.00 26.04 -3.52
CA ASP A 183 4.43 25.31 -4.67
C ASP A 183 5.47 24.47 -5.45
N MET A 184 6.68 24.31 -4.93
CA MET A 184 7.69 23.39 -5.46
C MET A 184 7.37 21.97 -5.02
N GLN A 185 7.44 21.01 -5.94
CA GLN A 185 7.40 19.58 -5.60
C GLN A 185 8.77 19.14 -5.08
N VAL A 186 8.77 18.33 -4.03
CA VAL A 186 9.97 17.77 -3.42
C VAL A 186 9.79 16.28 -3.13
N LEU A 187 10.87 15.53 -3.28
CA LEU A 187 11.00 14.16 -2.83
C LEU A 187 11.67 14.16 -1.46
N ILE A 188 11.21 13.27 -0.58
CA ILE A 188 11.73 13.14 0.78
C ILE A 188 12.11 11.68 0.97
N SER A 189 13.40 11.41 1.26
CA SER A 189 13.87 10.03 1.40
C SER A 189 13.11 9.25 2.46
N GLY A 190 12.68 8.03 2.13
CA GLY A 190 11.93 7.12 3.02
C GLY A 190 10.44 7.43 3.10
N LEU A 191 9.89 8.15 2.12
CA LEU A 191 8.47 8.44 2.00
C LEU A 191 8.07 8.37 0.52
N PRO A 192 6.92 7.77 0.19
CA PRO A 192 6.48 7.64 -1.20
C PRO A 192 6.00 8.98 -1.76
N GLY A 193 6.31 9.21 -3.03
CA GLY A 193 5.76 10.28 -3.86
C GLY A 193 6.49 11.62 -3.91
N PRO A 194 5.98 12.56 -4.73
CA PRO A 194 6.30 13.97 -4.61
C PRO A 194 5.35 14.70 -3.64
N TYR A 195 5.93 15.53 -2.78
CA TYR A 195 5.23 16.39 -1.83
C TYR A 195 5.26 17.85 -2.27
N THR A 196 4.14 18.56 -2.17
CA THR A 196 4.09 19.98 -2.50
C THR A 196 4.44 20.87 -1.31
N VAL A 197 5.41 21.77 -1.48
CA VAL A 197 5.80 22.75 -0.46
C VAL A 197 4.75 23.84 -0.30
N LYS A 198 4.18 23.98 0.91
CA LYS A 198 3.26 25.06 1.30
C LYS A 198 3.97 26.35 1.64
N SER A 199 5.01 26.27 2.48
CA SER A 199 5.77 27.45 2.87
C SER A 199 7.22 27.12 3.20
N VAL A 200 8.11 28.10 2.99
CA VAL A 200 9.55 27.97 3.22
C VAL A 200 9.96 29.01 4.25
N GLY A 201 10.57 28.55 5.33
CA GLY A 201 11.27 29.36 6.33
C GLY A 201 12.77 29.22 6.19
N VAL A 202 13.51 29.87 7.10
CA VAL A 202 14.96 29.65 7.20
C VAL A 202 15.20 28.19 7.60
N THR A 203 14.62 27.73 8.70
CA THR A 203 14.86 26.38 9.26
C THR A 203 13.71 25.41 9.04
N THR A 204 12.66 25.80 8.32
CA THR A 204 11.41 25.02 8.22
C THR A 204 10.96 24.87 6.76
N LEU A 205 10.45 23.69 6.43
CA LEU A 205 9.77 23.40 5.18
C LEU A 205 8.40 22.81 5.52
N GLU A 206 7.32 23.52 5.20
CA GLU A 206 5.94 23.09 5.46
C GLU A 206 5.35 22.49 4.18
N LEU A 207 4.68 21.33 4.28
CA LEU A 207 4.10 20.57 3.18
C LEU A 207 2.57 20.67 3.20
N TYR A 208 1.93 20.63 2.04
CA TYR A 208 0.47 20.60 1.93
C TYR A 208 -0.11 19.20 2.21
N ASN A 209 -1.29 19.15 2.83
CA ASN A 209 -2.23 18.02 2.84
C ASN A 209 -1.59 16.64 3.12
N VAL A 210 -0.83 16.55 4.21
CA VAL A 210 -0.15 15.32 4.64
C VAL A 210 0.05 15.32 6.16
N ALA A 211 -0.18 14.16 6.78
CA ALA A 211 0.06 13.89 8.20
C ALA A 211 1.19 12.85 8.35
N LEU A 212 2.45 13.31 8.32
CA LEU A 212 3.62 12.44 8.47
C LEU A 212 3.86 12.04 9.92
N GLN A 213 4.38 10.82 10.13
CA GLN A 213 4.77 10.34 11.45
C GLN A 213 5.70 11.35 12.16
N THR A 214 5.30 11.75 13.37
CA THR A 214 6.06 12.75 14.11
C THR A 214 7.34 12.18 14.70
N THR A 215 8.38 13.01 14.76
CA THR A 215 9.66 12.66 15.44
C THR A 215 9.62 12.88 16.95
N VAL A 216 8.45 13.18 17.49
CA VAL A 216 8.23 13.52 18.89
C VAL A 216 7.76 12.28 19.63
N THR A 217 8.52 11.89 20.64
CA THR A 217 8.10 10.86 21.60
C THR A 217 8.02 11.49 22.99
N ILE A 218 7.20 10.93 23.87
CA ILE A 218 7.11 11.40 25.25
C ILE A 218 7.46 10.26 26.20
N ASP A 219 8.54 10.44 26.95
CA ASP A 219 8.94 9.56 28.05
C ASP A 219 8.49 10.19 29.38
N GLY A 220 7.33 9.76 29.86
CA GLY A 220 6.70 10.22 31.10
C GLY A 220 6.30 11.70 31.07
N THR A 221 7.20 12.59 31.49
CA THR A 221 6.98 14.05 31.47
C THR A 221 7.95 14.81 30.57
N THR A 222 8.82 14.10 29.84
CA THR A 222 9.85 14.72 29.00
C THR A 222 9.52 14.51 27.53
N THR A 223 9.31 15.61 26.79
CA THR A 223 9.26 15.59 25.33
C THR A 223 10.65 15.32 24.77
N VAL A 224 10.79 14.23 24.02
CA VAL A 224 12.04 13.81 23.37
C VAL A 224 11.83 13.92 21.86
N TYR A 225 12.64 14.76 21.23
CA TYR A 225 12.74 14.81 19.77
C TYR A 225 13.83 13.84 19.34
N THR A 226 13.50 12.95 18.42
CA THR A 226 14.43 12.02 17.78
C THR A 226 14.53 12.38 16.29
N PRO A 227 15.34 13.40 15.92
CA PRO A 227 15.47 13.80 14.53
C PRO A 227 15.90 12.64 13.64
N VAL A 228 15.27 12.54 12.46
CA VAL A 228 15.57 11.51 11.46
C VAL A 228 16.46 12.11 10.39
N GLN A 229 17.39 11.31 9.84
CA GLN A 229 18.20 11.74 8.71
C GLN A 229 17.36 11.69 7.44
N LEU A 230 16.99 12.87 6.92
CA LEU A 230 16.20 12.98 5.69
C LEU A 230 17.01 13.67 4.60
N THR A 231 16.79 13.23 3.36
CA THR A 231 17.22 13.93 2.15
C THR A 231 16.01 14.51 1.46
N VAL A 232 15.96 15.84 1.33
CA VAL A 232 14.91 16.54 0.59
C VAL A 232 15.48 17.01 -0.73
N THR A 233 14.88 16.60 -1.84
CA THR A 233 15.32 16.92 -3.20
C THR A 233 14.19 17.60 -3.95
N GLY A 234 14.44 18.69 -4.66
CA GLY A 234 13.46 19.25 -5.59
C GLY A 234 14.13 19.91 -6.79
N TYR A 235 13.33 20.22 -7.81
CA TYR A 235 13.81 20.65 -9.11
C TYR A 235 13.22 22.01 -9.50
N ASP A 236 14.07 22.96 -9.88
CA ASP A 236 13.65 24.28 -10.32
C ASP A 236 13.83 24.43 -11.85
N PRO A 237 12.74 24.39 -12.64
CA PRO A 237 12.82 24.51 -14.10
C PRO A 237 13.18 25.94 -14.55
N LEU A 238 13.12 26.93 -13.65
CA LEU A 238 13.41 28.33 -13.95
C LEU A 238 14.89 28.69 -13.83
N ILE A 239 15.73 27.75 -13.41
CA ILE A 239 17.19 27.93 -13.30
C ILE A 239 17.91 26.86 -14.15
N ASP A 240 18.97 27.28 -14.84
CA ASP A 240 19.79 26.41 -15.70
C ASP A 240 20.59 25.41 -14.84
N GLY A 241 20.14 24.15 -14.82
CA GLY A 241 20.83 23.01 -14.19
C GLY A 241 21.90 22.38 -15.09
N GLY A 242 21.89 22.70 -16.38
CA GLY A 242 22.80 22.12 -17.36
C GLY A 242 22.16 22.04 -18.75
N VAL A 243 22.94 21.61 -19.73
CA VAL A 243 22.44 21.43 -21.10
C VAL A 243 21.83 20.04 -21.24
N ARG A 244 20.57 19.96 -21.65
CA ARG A 244 19.90 18.70 -22.00
C ARG A 244 20.56 18.04 -23.19
N ILE A 245 20.78 16.73 -23.09
CA ILE A 245 21.18 15.90 -24.23
C ILE A 245 19.91 15.58 -25.02
N GLY A 246 19.96 15.70 -26.35
CA GLY A 246 18.80 15.28 -27.17
C GLY A 246 18.67 13.76 -27.20
N GLY A 247 17.56 13.26 -27.72
CA GLY A 247 17.41 11.85 -28.08
C GLY A 247 16.90 11.66 -29.49
N ASP A 248 16.80 10.40 -29.87
CA ASP A 248 16.18 9.91 -31.08
C ASP A 248 14.66 9.89 -30.94
N THR A 249 13.94 10.22 -32.01
CA THR A 249 12.48 10.09 -32.06
C THR A 249 12.11 9.07 -33.12
N ILE A 250 11.56 7.95 -32.67
CA ILE A 250 11.20 6.80 -33.50
C ILE A 250 9.69 6.60 -33.44
N THR A 251 8.99 6.98 -34.50
CA THR A 251 7.55 6.72 -34.65
C THR A 251 7.31 5.49 -35.52
N VAL A 252 6.58 4.51 -34.99
CA VAL A 252 6.13 3.31 -35.69
C VAL A 252 4.72 3.54 -36.21
N GLY A 253 4.60 3.75 -37.53
CA GLY A 253 3.30 4.00 -38.16
C GLY A 253 2.42 2.74 -38.28
N GLY A 254 1.15 2.93 -38.63
CA GLY A 254 0.28 1.82 -39.04
C GLY A 254 0.63 1.28 -40.44
N PRO A 255 0.33 -0.01 -40.75
CA PRO A 255 0.60 -0.56 -42.08
C PRO A 255 -0.24 0.13 -43.16
N GLU A 256 0.36 0.40 -44.32
CA GLU A 256 -0.43 0.78 -45.51
C GLU A 256 -1.36 -0.39 -45.91
N ALA A 257 -2.44 -0.09 -46.63
CA ALA A 257 -3.39 -1.10 -47.07
C ALA A 257 -2.68 -2.25 -47.86
N ASP A 258 -2.93 -3.50 -47.44
CA ASP A 258 -2.31 -4.74 -47.95
C ASP A 258 -0.84 -4.99 -47.52
N GLU A 259 -0.28 -4.23 -46.57
CA GLU A 259 1.04 -4.46 -45.95
C GLU A 259 0.92 -5.02 -44.51
N VAL A 260 1.99 -5.63 -44.00
CA VAL A 260 2.09 -6.10 -42.61
C VAL A 260 3.32 -5.44 -41.99
N LEU A 261 3.12 -4.80 -40.85
CA LEU A 261 4.16 -4.16 -40.04
C LEU A 261 4.03 -4.70 -38.62
N ALA A 262 5.17 -5.13 -38.05
CA ALA A 262 5.26 -5.73 -36.72
C ALA A 262 4.35 -6.98 -36.54
N GLY A 263 4.15 -7.41 -35.29
CA GLY A 263 3.36 -8.57 -34.93
C GLY A 263 4.09 -9.92 -34.97
N PRO A 264 3.43 -11.03 -34.59
CA PRO A 264 4.07 -12.33 -34.34
C PRO A 264 4.73 -12.93 -35.58
N ASP A 265 4.20 -12.68 -36.78
CA ASP A 265 4.77 -13.14 -38.05
C ASP A 265 5.84 -12.20 -38.62
N SER A 266 5.99 -10.99 -38.07
CA SER A 266 7.02 -10.03 -38.43
C SER A 266 7.57 -9.26 -37.21
N PRO A 267 8.18 -9.94 -36.22
CA PRO A 267 8.73 -9.33 -35.02
C PRO A 267 9.56 -8.09 -35.31
N LEU A 268 9.26 -7.03 -34.57
CA LEU A 268 9.93 -5.74 -34.59
C LEU A 268 10.51 -5.48 -33.21
N VAL A 269 11.80 -5.17 -33.16
CA VAL A 269 12.47 -4.68 -31.95
C VAL A 269 13.04 -3.30 -32.23
N VAL A 270 12.73 -2.35 -31.36
CA VAL A 270 13.19 -0.96 -31.43
C VAL A 270 14.06 -0.69 -30.22
N TYR A 271 15.28 -0.24 -30.49
CA TYR A 271 16.18 0.32 -29.49
C TYR A 271 16.20 1.84 -29.65
N GLY A 272 16.05 2.58 -28.56
CA GLY A 272 16.27 4.02 -28.51
C GLY A 272 17.70 4.31 -28.97
N ASP A 273 18.68 3.86 -28.19
CA ASP A 273 20.09 4.04 -28.54
C ASP A 273 20.82 2.73 -28.86
N THR A 274 20.92 1.84 -27.88
CA THR A 274 21.73 0.61 -27.91
C THR A 274 20.95 -0.58 -27.35
N SER A 275 21.33 -1.80 -27.72
CA SER A 275 20.95 -2.98 -26.94
C SER A 275 21.67 -2.96 -25.59
N GLN A 276 21.10 -3.66 -24.61
CA GLN A 276 21.64 -3.71 -23.26
C GLN A 276 23.08 -4.25 -23.24
N ASP A 277 23.38 -5.24 -24.08
CA ASP A 277 24.72 -5.82 -24.20
C ASP A 277 25.76 -4.94 -24.92
N GLY A 278 25.33 -3.82 -25.53
CA GLY A 278 26.20 -2.89 -26.27
C GLY A 278 26.98 -3.52 -27.43
N VAL A 279 26.64 -4.75 -27.83
CA VAL A 279 27.43 -5.56 -28.79
C VAL A 279 27.50 -4.86 -30.13
N TRP A 280 26.42 -4.21 -30.54
CA TRP A 280 26.30 -3.58 -31.84
C TRP A 280 27.00 -2.23 -31.95
N TYR A 281 27.35 -1.58 -30.83
CA TYR A 281 27.86 -0.20 -30.79
C TYR A 281 29.32 -0.04 -30.37
N SER A 282 30.09 -1.11 -30.43
CA SER A 282 31.45 -1.17 -29.88
C SER A 282 32.58 -1.26 -30.91
N GLY A 283 32.43 -0.68 -32.11
CA GLY A 283 33.45 -0.85 -33.14
C GLY A 283 33.48 0.12 -34.30
N HIS A 284 33.89 -0.38 -35.45
CA HIS A 284 33.97 0.37 -36.69
C HIS A 284 33.26 -0.40 -37.79
N PRO A 285 32.29 0.22 -38.50
CA PRO A 285 31.42 -0.47 -39.46
C PRO A 285 32.15 -0.92 -40.74
N TYR A 286 33.45 -0.65 -40.84
CA TYR A 286 34.30 -0.99 -41.97
C TYR A 286 35.46 -1.93 -41.59
N ASP A 287 35.53 -2.38 -40.34
CA ASP A 287 36.53 -3.36 -39.90
C ASP A 287 36.03 -4.79 -40.12
N VAL A 288 36.94 -5.72 -40.40
CA VAL A 288 36.70 -7.17 -40.50
C VAL A 288 36.80 -7.87 -39.15
N LEU A 289 37.04 -7.10 -38.07
CA LEU A 289 37.22 -7.56 -36.68
C LEU A 289 36.02 -7.18 -35.79
N GLY A 290 34.79 -7.30 -36.31
CA GLY A 290 33.55 -7.13 -35.54
C GLY A 290 33.25 -8.30 -34.61
N TYR A 291 32.00 -8.40 -34.11
CA TYR A 291 31.61 -9.50 -33.22
C TYR A 291 31.62 -10.85 -33.97
N GLU A 292 32.33 -11.84 -33.40
CA GLU A 292 32.56 -13.15 -33.99
C GLU A 292 31.46 -14.15 -33.58
N PHE A 293 30.67 -14.63 -34.54
CA PHE A 293 29.60 -15.61 -34.30
C PHE A 293 30.07 -17.07 -34.48
N GLY A 294 31.39 -17.28 -34.51
CA GLY A 294 32.03 -18.57 -34.74
C GLY A 294 32.20 -18.93 -36.22
N PRO A 295 32.49 -20.21 -36.54
CA PRO A 295 32.83 -20.64 -37.90
C PRO A 295 31.67 -20.44 -38.89
N LYS A 296 31.98 -20.02 -40.12
CA LYS A 296 31.00 -19.87 -41.19
C LYS A 296 30.19 -21.16 -41.37
N PRO A 297 28.84 -21.09 -41.36
CA PRO A 297 27.97 -22.26 -41.55
C PRO A 297 28.23 -22.99 -42.88
N PHE A 298 28.76 -22.26 -43.87
CA PHE A 298 29.22 -22.78 -45.14
C PHE A 298 30.54 -22.10 -45.53
N ASP A 299 31.68 -22.72 -45.20
CA ASP A 299 32.97 -22.30 -45.75
C ASP A 299 33.20 -22.96 -47.13
N PRO A 300 33.11 -22.22 -48.25
CA PRO A 300 33.36 -22.77 -49.58
C PRO A 300 34.86 -23.02 -49.87
N PHE A 301 35.77 -22.65 -48.95
CA PHE A 301 37.21 -22.58 -49.17
C PHE A 301 38.06 -23.39 -48.16
N THR A 302 37.51 -24.48 -47.64
CA THR A 302 38.12 -25.49 -46.72
C THR A 302 39.54 -26.02 -47.00
N LEU A 303 40.18 -25.65 -48.12
CA LEU A 303 41.51 -26.12 -48.56
C LEU A 303 42.55 -25.00 -48.71
N ILE A 304 42.19 -23.76 -48.41
CA ILE A 304 43.08 -22.60 -48.48
C ILE A 304 43.43 -22.21 -47.03
N PRO A 305 44.72 -22.06 -46.66
CA PRO A 305 45.09 -21.63 -45.31
C PRO A 305 44.58 -20.22 -45.00
N ASP A 306 44.16 -19.92 -43.76
CA ASP A 306 43.53 -18.65 -43.32
C ASP A 306 44.31 -17.40 -43.76
N SER A 307 45.64 -17.51 -43.82
CA SER A 307 46.51 -16.46 -44.39
C SER A 307 46.30 -16.13 -45.89
N GLN A 308 45.47 -16.88 -46.61
CA GLN A 308 45.27 -16.83 -48.07
C GLN A 308 43.80 -16.84 -48.52
N ASN A 309 42.84 -16.98 -47.60
CA ASN A 309 41.39 -16.89 -47.81
C ASN A 309 40.79 -15.87 -46.82
N GLU A 310 39.64 -15.28 -47.14
CA GLU A 310 38.84 -14.54 -46.14
C GLU A 310 38.62 -15.43 -44.89
N ASP A 311 38.54 -14.77 -43.72
CA ASP A 311 38.19 -15.35 -42.40
C ASP A 311 37.29 -16.61 -42.49
N ASP A 312 37.60 -17.67 -41.74
CA ASP A 312 36.68 -18.80 -41.58
C ASP A 312 35.59 -18.51 -40.55
N GLU A 313 35.66 -17.35 -39.91
CA GLU A 313 34.68 -16.83 -38.95
C GLU A 313 33.58 -15.96 -39.59
N TRP A 314 32.37 -16.03 -39.04
CA TRP A 314 31.26 -15.17 -39.44
C TRP A 314 31.23 -13.94 -38.54
N VAL A 315 31.51 -12.76 -39.12
CA VAL A 315 31.68 -11.50 -38.40
C VAL A 315 30.64 -10.49 -38.88
N PHE A 316 29.89 -9.89 -37.95
CA PHE A 316 29.03 -8.75 -38.26
C PHE A 316 29.76 -7.42 -38.03
N PRO A 317 29.63 -6.43 -38.94
CA PRO A 317 30.12 -5.08 -38.70
C PRO A 317 29.43 -4.44 -37.49
N LEU A 318 30.19 -3.73 -36.67
CA LEU A 318 29.67 -2.96 -35.53
C LEU A 318 29.50 -1.48 -35.89
N ALA A 319 28.53 -0.80 -35.28
CA ALA A 319 28.37 0.63 -35.34
C ALA A 319 29.53 1.36 -34.64
N ASN A 320 29.66 2.66 -34.91
CA ASN A 320 30.64 3.48 -34.19
C ASN A 320 30.12 3.76 -32.78
N PRO A 321 31.00 3.79 -31.77
CA PRO A 321 30.61 4.25 -30.45
C PRO A 321 30.22 5.74 -30.52
N TYR A 322 29.28 6.10 -29.67
CA TYR A 322 28.78 7.46 -29.48
C TYR A 322 29.16 8.00 -28.09
N PRO A 323 29.12 9.33 -27.89
CA PRO A 323 29.50 9.94 -26.62
C PRO A 323 28.37 10.06 -25.60
N TYR A 324 27.11 10.16 -26.05
CA TYR A 324 25.92 10.29 -25.21
C TYR A 324 24.82 9.42 -25.79
N ALA A 325 24.11 8.73 -24.89
CA ALA A 325 22.88 8.01 -25.17
C ALA A 325 21.81 9.05 -25.52
N GLY A 326 20.98 9.56 -24.62
CA GLY A 326 20.05 10.64 -24.95
C GLY A 326 18.81 10.55 -24.09
N ASN A 327 17.74 11.23 -24.51
CA ASN A 327 16.40 11.08 -23.95
C ASN A 327 15.48 10.79 -25.14
N ASP A 328 15.28 9.52 -25.43
CA ASP A 328 14.67 8.99 -26.62
C ASP A 328 13.14 8.99 -26.52
N VAL A 329 12.49 8.99 -27.68
CA VAL A 329 11.03 8.89 -27.80
C VAL A 329 10.70 7.77 -28.77
N ILE A 330 10.07 6.71 -28.29
CA ILE A 330 9.56 5.60 -29.09
C ILE A 330 8.04 5.65 -29.06
N ASP A 331 7.39 5.86 -30.20
CA ASP A 331 5.93 5.98 -30.30
C ASP A 331 5.36 4.97 -31.28
N ALA A 332 4.69 3.94 -30.76
CA ALA A 332 4.00 2.91 -31.53
C ALA A 332 2.47 2.98 -31.43
N SER A 333 1.91 4.09 -30.92
CA SER A 333 0.47 4.25 -30.66
C SER A 333 -0.43 4.01 -31.89
N ALA A 334 0.09 4.27 -33.09
CA ALA A 334 -0.64 4.07 -34.35
C ALA A 334 -0.68 2.60 -34.81
N LEU A 335 0.15 1.73 -34.24
CA LEU A 335 0.28 0.33 -34.62
C LEU A 335 -0.90 -0.46 -34.05
N PHE A 336 -1.58 -1.22 -34.92
CA PHE A 336 -2.80 -2.01 -34.62
C PHE A 336 -4.06 -1.23 -34.18
N ALA A 337 -4.06 0.10 -34.21
CA ALA A 337 -5.22 0.93 -33.84
C ALA A 337 -6.51 0.67 -34.65
N ASP A 338 -6.40 0.17 -35.88
CA ASP A 338 -7.57 -0.18 -36.71
C ASP A 338 -8.02 -1.66 -36.54
N VAL A 339 -7.39 -2.43 -35.65
CA VAL A 339 -7.67 -3.85 -35.42
C VAL A 339 -8.65 -4.02 -34.26
N SER A 340 -9.72 -4.77 -34.50
CA SER A 340 -10.69 -5.12 -33.46
C SER A 340 -10.16 -6.21 -32.53
N GLU A 341 -10.57 -6.19 -31.26
CA GLU A 341 -10.22 -7.17 -30.21
C GLU A 341 -10.06 -8.62 -30.71
N GLY A 342 -11.10 -9.20 -31.33
CA GLY A 342 -11.08 -10.61 -31.73
C GLY A 342 -10.10 -10.97 -32.87
N GLU A 343 -9.42 -9.99 -33.45
CA GLU A 343 -8.39 -10.16 -34.48
C GLU A 343 -7.01 -9.62 -34.04
N MET A 344 -6.86 -9.19 -32.77
CA MET A 344 -5.59 -8.66 -32.27
C MET A 344 -4.47 -9.70 -32.34
N PRO A 345 -3.26 -9.28 -32.75
CA PRO A 345 -2.09 -10.14 -32.72
C PRO A 345 -1.68 -10.45 -31.28
N THR A 346 -0.91 -11.52 -31.11
CA THR A 346 -0.42 -11.97 -29.79
C THR A 346 0.73 -11.13 -29.24
N ILE A 347 1.27 -10.25 -30.07
CA ILE A 347 2.26 -9.23 -29.71
C ILE A 347 2.15 -8.07 -30.71
N GLY A 348 2.43 -6.85 -30.29
CA GLY A 348 2.67 -5.70 -31.13
C GLY A 348 4.13 -5.64 -31.58
N PHE A 349 5.01 -5.22 -30.68
CA PHE A 349 6.46 -5.08 -30.86
C PHE A 349 7.23 -5.22 -29.53
N THR A 350 8.53 -4.93 -29.57
CA THR A 350 9.40 -4.85 -28.38
C THR A 350 10.19 -3.56 -28.43
N ALA A 351 10.24 -2.84 -27.31
CA ALA A 351 10.98 -1.60 -27.16
C ALA A 351 12.02 -1.72 -26.04
N TYR A 352 13.10 -0.96 -26.18
CA TYR A 352 14.04 -0.67 -25.10
C TYR A 352 14.58 0.73 -25.30
N GLY A 353 14.41 1.60 -24.29
CA GLY A 353 14.88 2.99 -24.32
C GLY A 353 16.40 3.04 -24.37
N GLY A 354 17.02 2.60 -23.28
CA GLY A 354 18.46 2.63 -23.11
C GLY A 354 18.83 3.46 -21.88
N ASN A 355 19.86 4.29 -22.00
CA ASN A 355 20.34 5.09 -20.87
C ASN A 355 19.91 6.56 -21.07
N GLY A 356 19.23 7.10 -20.08
CA GLY A 356 18.70 8.46 -20.01
C GLY A 356 17.17 8.43 -19.98
N ASP A 357 16.55 9.54 -19.61
CA ASP A 357 15.11 9.59 -19.35
C ASP A 357 14.32 9.52 -20.67
N ASP A 358 13.79 8.35 -20.98
CA ASP A 358 13.15 7.99 -22.24
C ASP A 358 11.61 8.00 -22.14
N LEU A 359 10.93 8.17 -23.27
CA LEU A 359 9.48 8.03 -23.39
C LEU A 359 9.15 6.88 -24.34
N ILE A 360 8.44 5.87 -23.85
CA ILE A 360 8.00 4.72 -24.63
C ILE A 360 6.47 4.68 -24.63
N ILE A 361 5.88 4.77 -25.82
CA ILE A 361 4.45 4.58 -26.04
C ILE A 361 4.26 3.31 -26.86
N GLY A 362 3.59 2.34 -26.24
CA GLY A 362 3.26 1.03 -26.77
C GLY A 362 2.30 1.08 -27.95
N SER A 363 1.89 -0.09 -28.39
CA SER A 363 0.98 -0.30 -29.52
C SER A 363 -0.41 -0.68 -29.04
N GLN A 364 -1.33 -0.91 -29.97
CA GLN A 364 -2.70 -1.33 -29.62
C GLN A 364 -2.85 -2.86 -29.54
N ALA A 365 -1.75 -3.55 -29.27
CA ALA A 365 -1.67 -4.99 -28.99
C ALA A 365 -0.47 -5.24 -28.05
N GLY A 366 -0.49 -6.34 -27.29
CA GLY A 366 0.47 -6.54 -26.21
C GLY A 366 1.96 -6.47 -26.58
N ASP A 367 2.78 -5.86 -25.75
CA ASP A 367 4.16 -5.49 -26.03
C ASP A 367 5.13 -5.96 -24.94
N HIS A 368 6.42 -5.96 -25.26
CA HIS A 368 7.47 -6.02 -24.23
C HIS A 368 8.16 -4.66 -24.23
N LEU A 369 7.98 -3.89 -23.16
CA LEU A 369 8.49 -2.52 -23.04
C LEU A 369 9.46 -2.46 -21.86
N ALA A 370 10.62 -1.86 -22.08
CA ALA A 370 11.64 -1.73 -21.04
C ALA A 370 12.29 -0.35 -21.14
N GLY A 371 12.37 0.41 -20.05
CA GLY A 371 12.97 1.75 -20.03
C GLY A 371 14.49 1.66 -20.13
N GLY A 372 15.14 1.26 -19.04
CA GLY A 372 16.58 1.02 -18.99
C GLY A 372 17.25 1.65 -17.78
N SER A 373 18.12 2.64 -17.99
CA SER A 373 18.60 3.46 -16.86
C SER A 373 18.12 4.88 -17.02
N GLY A 374 17.68 5.51 -15.94
CA GLY A 374 17.19 6.90 -15.97
C GLY A 374 15.69 6.94 -15.68
N ASP A 375 15.16 8.14 -15.46
CA ASP A 375 13.76 8.30 -15.04
C ASP A 375 12.83 8.17 -16.27
N ASP A 376 12.34 6.97 -16.57
CA ASP A 376 11.62 6.65 -17.80
C ASP A 376 10.10 6.85 -17.70
N GLU A 377 9.44 7.12 -18.83
CA GLU A 377 7.98 7.21 -18.91
C GLU A 377 7.46 6.18 -19.92
N ILE A 378 6.64 5.23 -19.48
CA ILE A 378 6.16 4.11 -20.32
C ILE A 378 4.63 4.03 -20.29
N HIS A 379 4.03 3.86 -21.47
CA HIS A 379 2.58 3.69 -21.66
C HIS A 379 2.34 2.42 -22.48
N GLY A 380 1.72 1.37 -21.93
CA GLY A 380 1.46 0.10 -22.64
C GLY A 380 0.40 0.21 -23.76
N LEU A 381 -0.71 0.86 -23.41
CA LEU A 381 -1.91 1.17 -24.21
C LEU A 381 -2.96 0.06 -24.31
N ARG A 382 -2.75 -1.03 -25.04
CA ARG A 382 -3.82 -2.02 -25.30
C ARG A 382 -3.21 -3.37 -25.58
N GLY A 383 -3.82 -4.41 -25.05
CA GLY A 383 -3.35 -5.77 -25.17
C GLY A 383 -2.34 -6.06 -24.07
N VAL A 384 -2.39 -7.26 -23.49
CA VAL A 384 -1.45 -7.72 -22.45
C VAL A 384 -0.01 -7.28 -22.66
N ASP A 385 0.41 -6.27 -21.92
CA ASP A 385 1.73 -5.67 -21.95
C ASP A 385 2.60 -6.25 -20.82
N HIS A 386 3.90 -6.37 -21.11
CA HIS A 386 4.90 -6.59 -20.07
C HIS A 386 5.78 -5.34 -20.02
N ILE A 387 5.67 -4.61 -18.92
CA ILE A 387 6.33 -3.34 -18.69
C ILE A 387 7.37 -3.54 -17.60
N TYR A 388 8.57 -3.00 -17.85
CA TYR A 388 9.67 -2.97 -16.90
C TYR A 388 10.24 -1.57 -16.92
N GLY A 389 10.29 -0.86 -15.80
CA GLY A 389 10.93 0.45 -15.78
C GLY A 389 12.42 0.35 -16.10
N ASP A 390 13.18 -0.39 -15.29
CA ASP A 390 14.64 -0.37 -15.43
C ASP A 390 15.28 -1.54 -16.21
N SER A 391 14.48 -2.52 -16.61
CA SER A 391 15.07 -3.69 -17.28
C SER A 391 15.56 -3.36 -18.69
N GLY A 392 16.54 -4.13 -19.17
CA GLY A 392 17.06 -4.01 -20.53
C GLY A 392 16.59 -5.11 -21.47
N VAL A 393 16.69 -4.88 -22.78
CA VAL A 393 16.34 -5.88 -23.80
C VAL A 393 17.55 -6.34 -24.61
N ASN A 394 17.74 -7.66 -24.68
CA ASN A 394 18.71 -8.30 -25.55
C ASN A 394 18.05 -9.23 -26.57
N LEU A 395 18.60 -9.20 -27.80
CA LEU A 395 18.11 -9.99 -28.91
C LEU A 395 19.24 -10.72 -29.63
N ASN A 396 19.17 -12.05 -29.62
CA ASN A 396 19.99 -12.86 -30.50
C ASN A 396 19.39 -12.89 -31.90
N ILE A 397 19.91 -12.11 -32.83
CA ILE A 397 19.34 -11.96 -34.19
C ILE A 397 19.37 -13.25 -35.04
N LEU A 398 20.15 -14.27 -34.67
CA LEU A 398 20.23 -15.52 -35.42
C LEU A 398 19.19 -16.54 -34.98
N THR A 399 18.95 -16.62 -33.68
CA THR A 399 17.96 -17.53 -33.09
C THR A 399 16.61 -16.84 -32.88
N ARG A 400 16.60 -15.50 -32.85
CA ARG A 400 15.48 -14.63 -32.43
C ARG A 400 15.11 -14.81 -30.95
N ALA A 401 16.06 -15.27 -30.14
CA ALA A 401 15.87 -15.34 -28.69
C ALA A 401 15.85 -13.92 -28.12
N LEU A 402 14.78 -13.60 -27.39
CA LEU A 402 14.62 -12.37 -26.62
C LEU A 402 14.90 -12.67 -25.15
N SER A 403 15.74 -11.86 -24.51
CA SER A 403 15.94 -11.85 -23.07
C SER A 403 15.68 -10.45 -22.53
N ILE A 404 15.12 -10.43 -21.32
CA ILE A 404 15.01 -9.25 -20.48
C ILE A 404 16.15 -9.37 -19.48
N GLU A 405 16.97 -8.32 -19.38
CA GLU A 405 18.17 -8.30 -18.57
C GLU A 405 17.97 -7.31 -17.43
N THR A 406 18.35 -7.71 -16.23
CA THR A 406 18.22 -6.90 -15.01
C THR A 406 19.57 -6.57 -14.40
N THR A 407 20.64 -7.00 -15.08
CA THR A 407 22.02 -6.68 -14.72
C THR A 407 22.83 -6.49 -15.97
N ASN A 408 23.90 -5.72 -15.90
CA ASN A 408 24.79 -5.50 -17.02
C ASN A 408 25.34 -6.83 -17.60
N ALA A 409 24.80 -7.26 -18.74
CA ALA A 409 25.18 -8.49 -19.43
C ALA A 409 26.14 -8.21 -20.60
N SER A 410 26.67 -6.99 -20.70
CA SER A 410 27.57 -6.58 -21.76
C SER A 410 28.78 -7.51 -21.86
N PRO A 411 28.93 -8.29 -22.95
CA PRO A 411 30.10 -9.11 -23.13
C PRO A 411 31.30 -8.18 -23.30
N LEU A 412 32.48 -8.60 -22.81
CA LEU A 412 33.74 -7.87 -23.03
C LEU A 412 33.99 -7.67 -24.55
N PRO A 413 33.93 -6.45 -25.12
CA PRO A 413 34.18 -6.25 -26.54
C PRO A 413 35.66 -6.11 -26.87
N SER A 414 35.98 -6.45 -28.11
CA SER A 414 37.30 -6.72 -28.65
C SER A 414 38.06 -5.47 -29.14
N ILE A 415 38.26 -4.40 -28.35
CA ILE A 415 39.09 -3.24 -28.78
C ILE A 415 40.11 -2.77 -27.75
N THR A 416 41.31 -2.38 -28.20
CA THR A 416 42.33 -1.74 -27.35
C THR A 416 42.36 -0.23 -27.58
N TYR A 417 42.36 0.56 -26.49
CA TYR A 417 42.56 2.02 -26.49
C TYR A 417 43.91 2.48 -27.12
N ALA A 418 44.82 1.55 -27.44
CA ALA A 418 46.20 1.82 -27.84
C ALA A 418 46.39 2.16 -29.33
N GLY A 419 45.33 2.16 -30.14
CA GLY A 419 45.41 2.36 -31.58
C GLY A 419 45.91 1.12 -32.33
N PHE A 420 45.51 1.05 -33.60
CA PHE A 420 45.66 -0.07 -34.53
C PHE A 420 46.98 -0.88 -34.42
N ILE A 421 46.88 -2.13 -33.97
CA ILE A 421 47.91 -3.17 -34.17
C ILE A 421 47.32 -4.28 -35.04
N ASN A 422 47.40 -4.15 -36.36
CA ASN A 422 46.97 -5.21 -37.27
C ASN A 422 48.06 -6.30 -37.36
N ASN A 423 47.92 -7.31 -36.50
CA ASN A 423 48.80 -8.49 -36.46
C ASN A 423 48.07 -9.81 -36.78
N GLY A 424 46.78 -9.78 -37.14
CA GLY A 424 46.02 -10.97 -37.52
C GLY A 424 45.77 -11.95 -36.36
N THR A 425 45.70 -11.46 -35.12
CA THR A 425 45.28 -12.24 -33.95
C THR A 425 44.27 -11.46 -33.12
N THR A 426 43.43 -12.20 -32.39
CA THR A 426 42.37 -11.77 -31.46
C THR A 426 42.77 -10.53 -30.66
N ILE A 427 41.85 -9.56 -30.59
CA ILE A 427 42.04 -8.29 -29.90
C ILE A 427 41.96 -8.53 -28.38
N GLU A 428 42.78 -7.82 -27.59
CA GLU A 428 42.68 -7.81 -26.13
C GLU A 428 41.41 -7.04 -25.74
N PRO A 429 40.40 -7.65 -25.08
CA PRO A 429 39.10 -7.02 -24.84
C PRO A 429 39.14 -5.86 -23.84
N TYR A 430 38.27 -4.86 -24.02
CA TYR A 430 37.97 -3.76 -23.10
C TYR A 430 36.46 -3.49 -23.11
N ALA A 431 35.83 -3.22 -21.96
CA ALA A 431 34.39 -2.99 -21.84
C ALA A 431 33.84 -1.99 -22.88
N SER A 432 32.61 -2.22 -23.36
CA SER A 432 31.96 -1.32 -24.31
C SER A 432 31.92 0.09 -23.71
N PRO A 433 32.26 1.14 -24.48
CA PRO A 433 32.18 2.51 -24.00
C PRO A 433 30.75 3.08 -24.01
N VAL A 434 29.77 2.31 -24.48
CA VAL A 434 28.36 2.67 -24.70
C VAL A 434 27.46 1.57 -24.14
N VAL A 435 27.80 1.10 -22.94
CA VAL A 435 26.95 0.16 -22.20
C VAL A 435 25.90 0.94 -21.45
N ASP A 436 24.74 0.32 -21.32
CA ASP A 436 23.81 0.65 -20.26
C ASP A 436 24.24 -0.09 -18.98
N LEU A 437 24.19 0.61 -17.85
CA LEU A 437 24.59 0.07 -16.55
C LEU A 437 23.44 -0.64 -15.84
N MET A 438 22.18 -0.40 -16.27
CA MET A 438 20.97 -0.79 -15.53
C MET A 438 20.98 -0.13 -14.15
N GLU A 439 21.21 1.18 -14.11
CA GLU A 439 21.05 2.00 -12.90
C GLU A 439 19.57 2.38 -12.79
N ALA A 440 18.94 2.02 -11.68
CA ALA A 440 17.53 2.27 -11.48
C ALA A 440 17.17 3.76 -11.52
N GLY A 441 16.07 4.09 -12.18
CA GLY A 441 15.48 5.42 -12.29
C GLY A 441 14.13 5.51 -11.58
N ARG A 442 13.62 6.73 -11.43
CA ARG A 442 12.26 6.95 -10.91
C ARG A 442 11.29 7.00 -12.08
N ASP A 443 10.60 5.91 -12.28
CA ASP A 443 9.84 5.70 -13.49
C ASP A 443 8.38 6.08 -13.32
N LEU A 444 7.77 6.49 -14.43
CA LEU A 444 6.35 6.78 -14.52
C LEU A 444 5.72 5.82 -15.51
N LEU A 445 5.04 4.80 -14.98
CA LEU A 445 4.55 3.67 -15.74
C LEU A 445 3.03 3.68 -15.76
N TYR A 446 2.48 3.39 -16.93
CA TYR A 446 1.06 3.17 -17.11
C TYR A 446 0.81 1.90 -17.93
N GLY A 447 -0.10 1.04 -17.46
CA GLY A 447 -0.67 -0.04 -18.28
C GLY A 447 -1.32 0.55 -19.52
N GLU A 448 -2.30 1.43 -19.34
CA GLU A 448 -2.91 2.22 -20.42
C GLU A 448 -2.40 3.66 -20.50
N GLY A 449 -2.55 4.33 -21.65
CA GLY A 449 -2.13 5.72 -21.76
C GLY A 449 -2.84 6.53 -22.83
N PRO A 450 -2.46 7.81 -23.00
CA PRO A 450 -3.02 8.67 -24.04
C PRO A 450 -2.84 8.06 -25.44
N GLY A 451 -3.94 7.56 -26.01
CA GLY A 451 -3.92 6.83 -27.28
C GLY A 451 -4.63 5.49 -27.22
N THR A 452 -4.85 4.95 -26.02
CA THR A 452 -5.66 3.76 -25.76
C THR A 452 -7.04 3.85 -26.39
N ILE A 453 -7.43 2.78 -27.07
CA ILE A 453 -8.79 2.62 -27.59
C ILE A 453 -9.65 1.99 -26.48
N SER A 454 -10.47 2.79 -25.80
CA SER A 454 -11.32 2.30 -24.71
C SER A 454 -12.58 1.55 -25.21
N GLY A 455 -13.13 0.70 -24.34
CA GLY A 455 -14.45 0.08 -24.49
C GLY A 455 -14.46 -1.33 -25.10
N ASP A 456 -13.30 -2.00 -25.14
CA ASP A 456 -13.21 -3.44 -25.39
C ASP A 456 -13.45 -4.25 -24.09
N SER A 457 -13.25 -5.56 -24.14
CA SER A 457 -13.32 -6.42 -22.95
C SER A 457 -12.13 -6.18 -22.00
N GLN A 458 -12.36 -6.29 -20.68
CA GLN A 458 -11.30 -6.14 -19.65
C GLN A 458 -10.03 -6.96 -19.92
N PHE A 459 -10.16 -8.20 -20.43
CA PHE A 459 -9.03 -9.08 -20.78
C PHE A 459 -8.02 -8.52 -21.80
N VAL A 460 -8.40 -7.45 -22.50
CA VAL A 460 -7.52 -6.78 -23.45
C VAL A 460 -6.52 -5.90 -22.71
N TYR A 461 -6.81 -5.50 -21.49
CA TYR A 461 -6.04 -4.53 -20.74
C TYR A 461 -5.26 -5.19 -19.56
N ASP A 462 -5.52 -6.48 -19.27
CA ASP A 462 -4.76 -7.24 -18.27
C ASP A 462 -3.22 -7.18 -18.51
N ASP A 463 -2.46 -6.51 -17.64
CA ASP A 463 -1.03 -6.22 -17.78
C ASP A 463 -0.15 -6.81 -16.66
N ILE A 464 1.17 -6.78 -16.89
CA ILE A 464 2.18 -7.07 -15.86
C ILE A 464 3.21 -5.95 -15.87
N ILE A 465 3.31 -5.25 -14.74
CA ILE A 465 4.13 -4.05 -14.59
C ILE A 465 5.10 -4.24 -13.43
N PHE A 466 6.37 -3.95 -13.69
CA PHE A 466 7.40 -3.80 -12.69
C PHE A 466 7.87 -2.35 -12.72
N GLY A 467 7.84 -1.68 -11.56
CA GLY A 467 8.52 -0.40 -11.34
C GLY A 467 9.99 -0.56 -11.72
N ASP A 468 10.71 -1.38 -10.98
CA ASP A 468 12.13 -1.60 -11.25
C ASP A 468 12.40 -2.82 -12.19
N HIS A 469 13.26 -3.71 -11.72
CA HIS A 469 13.75 -4.88 -12.43
C HIS A 469 12.91 -6.12 -12.19
N GLY A 470 12.35 -6.67 -13.27
CA GLY A 470 11.50 -7.85 -13.25
C GLY A 470 11.84 -8.89 -14.32
N ALA A 471 11.24 -10.07 -14.19
CA ALA A 471 11.30 -11.11 -15.20
C ALA A 471 9.97 -11.86 -15.35
N VAL A 472 9.42 -11.83 -16.56
CA VAL A 472 8.32 -12.72 -16.96
C VAL A 472 8.88 -13.95 -17.68
N ILE A 473 8.75 -15.11 -17.04
CA ILE A 473 9.19 -16.39 -17.57
C ILE A 473 8.00 -17.08 -18.26
N GLN A 474 8.15 -17.33 -19.56
CA GLN A 474 7.10 -17.91 -20.39
C GLN A 474 7.45 -19.32 -20.89
N GLN A 475 6.41 -20.14 -21.06
CA GLN A 475 6.47 -21.47 -21.66
C GLN A 475 6.45 -21.42 -23.20
N VAL A 476 7.42 -20.73 -23.79
CA VAL A 476 7.55 -20.51 -25.24
C VAL A 476 8.49 -21.52 -25.92
N VAL A 477 8.61 -21.44 -27.26
CA VAL A 477 9.58 -22.24 -28.03
C VAL A 477 10.99 -21.83 -27.70
N ASP A 478 11.82 -22.82 -27.32
CA ASP A 478 13.27 -22.67 -27.45
C ASP A 478 13.62 -22.57 -28.94
N PRO A 479 14.18 -21.44 -29.40
CA PRO A 479 14.50 -21.23 -30.81
C PRO A 479 15.47 -22.27 -31.39
N ASN A 480 16.13 -23.07 -30.56
CA ASN A 480 17.03 -24.14 -30.96
C ASN A 480 16.35 -25.52 -31.10
N LEU A 481 15.06 -25.66 -30.77
CA LEU A 481 14.32 -26.93 -30.77
C LEU A 481 13.12 -26.90 -31.76
N PRO A 482 12.78 -28.04 -32.40
CA PRO A 482 11.61 -28.12 -33.26
C PRO A 482 10.33 -28.22 -32.42
N ASP A 483 9.68 -27.08 -32.19
CA ASP A 483 8.42 -26.92 -31.45
C ASP A 483 7.44 -26.06 -32.26
N ALA A 484 6.14 -26.20 -31.98
CA ALA A 484 5.06 -25.52 -32.72
C ALA A 484 4.46 -24.31 -31.98
N ARG A 485 4.89 -24.03 -30.73
CA ARG A 485 4.48 -22.83 -29.97
C ARG A 485 5.08 -21.55 -30.59
N LEU A 486 4.76 -20.40 -30.01
CA LEU A 486 5.39 -19.11 -30.33
C LEU A 486 6.70 -18.92 -29.53
N GLN A 487 7.62 -18.08 -30.01
CA GLN A 487 8.80 -17.62 -29.25
C GLN A 487 8.42 -16.43 -28.34
N LYS A 488 9.25 -16.10 -27.33
CA LYS A 488 9.02 -14.94 -26.42
C LYS A 488 8.80 -13.62 -27.18
N ILE A 489 9.62 -13.37 -28.22
CA ILE A 489 9.48 -12.21 -29.13
C ILE A 489 8.20 -12.21 -30.00
N GLN A 490 7.34 -13.23 -29.88
CA GLN A 490 6.14 -13.39 -30.69
C GLN A 490 4.86 -13.38 -29.83
N THR A 491 4.95 -13.29 -28.50
CA THR A 491 3.78 -13.40 -27.63
C THR A 491 3.99 -12.76 -26.27
N THR A 492 2.97 -12.09 -25.75
CA THR A 492 2.87 -11.66 -24.34
C THR A 492 1.84 -12.51 -23.60
N LEU A 493 0.65 -12.72 -24.19
CA LEU A 493 -0.43 -13.64 -23.77
C LEU A 493 -0.25 -14.40 -22.44
N LEU A 494 -1.13 -14.09 -21.47
CA LEU A 494 -1.15 -14.64 -20.11
C LEU A 494 -1.06 -16.17 -20.01
N PHE A 495 -1.67 -16.93 -20.93
CA PHE A 495 -1.59 -18.41 -20.86
C PHE A 495 -0.17 -18.95 -21.10
N SER A 496 0.73 -18.15 -21.67
CA SER A 496 2.12 -18.52 -21.90
C SER A 496 2.97 -18.36 -20.63
N ILE A 497 2.53 -17.58 -19.66
CA ILE A 497 3.31 -17.18 -18.48
C ILE A 497 3.32 -18.32 -17.46
N ARG A 498 4.50 -18.54 -16.88
CA ARG A 498 4.76 -19.59 -15.91
C ARG A 498 5.17 -19.03 -14.55
N GLU A 499 6.05 -18.05 -14.57
CA GLU A 499 6.61 -17.39 -13.39
C GLU A 499 6.72 -15.89 -13.69
N ILE A 500 6.45 -15.08 -12.68
CA ILE A 500 6.61 -13.62 -12.65
C ILE A 500 7.43 -13.38 -11.39
N GLU A 501 8.57 -12.71 -11.49
CA GLU A 501 9.48 -12.55 -10.35
C GLU A 501 10.23 -11.23 -10.44
N SER A 502 10.45 -10.60 -9.29
CA SER A 502 11.35 -9.47 -9.17
C SER A 502 12.80 -9.93 -9.32
N ARG A 503 13.70 -9.03 -9.68
CA ARG A 503 15.13 -9.30 -9.90
C ARG A 503 15.95 -8.09 -9.48
N ALA A 504 17.26 -8.29 -9.31
CA ALA A 504 18.18 -7.21 -8.93
C ALA A 504 17.71 -6.43 -7.70
N TYR A 505 17.26 -7.16 -6.68
CA TYR A 505 16.47 -6.68 -5.56
C TYR A 505 16.97 -5.43 -4.83
N GLN A 506 18.27 -5.09 -4.84
CA GLN A 506 18.79 -3.89 -4.17
C GLN A 506 19.00 -2.68 -5.10
N ASN A 507 18.61 -2.81 -6.36
CA ASN A 507 18.81 -1.82 -7.39
C ASN A 507 17.43 -1.41 -7.89
N GLY A 508 16.81 -0.53 -7.11
CA GLY A 508 15.57 0.12 -7.46
C GLY A 508 15.54 1.57 -7.00
N ALA A 509 14.53 2.32 -7.44
CA ALA A 509 14.24 3.67 -6.98
C ALA A 509 12.73 3.88 -6.78
N ASP A 510 12.34 5.10 -6.42
CA ASP A 510 10.94 5.43 -6.13
C ASP A 510 10.14 5.58 -7.44
N ASP A 511 9.21 4.66 -7.71
CA ASP A 511 8.42 4.60 -8.93
C ASP A 511 6.98 5.08 -8.75
N ILE A 512 6.33 5.40 -9.87
CA ILE A 512 4.90 5.73 -9.92
C ILE A 512 4.24 4.89 -11.00
N VAL A 513 3.32 4.02 -10.60
CA VAL A 513 2.72 3.01 -11.46
C VAL A 513 1.21 3.07 -11.41
N PHE A 514 0.58 3.14 -12.58
CA PHE A 514 -0.86 3.03 -12.75
C PHE A 514 -1.19 1.79 -13.59
N GLY A 515 -2.02 0.87 -13.09
CA GLY A 515 -2.62 -0.22 -13.86
C GLY A 515 -3.52 0.34 -14.95
N ASN A 516 -4.56 1.08 -14.54
CA ASN A 516 -5.63 1.71 -15.33
C ASN A 516 -6.78 0.75 -15.67
N ASP A 517 -7.01 0.41 -16.94
CA ASP A 517 -8.08 -0.52 -17.29
C ASP A 517 -7.49 -1.93 -17.16
N GLY A 518 -8.18 -2.94 -16.64
CA GLY A 518 -7.67 -4.31 -16.78
C GLY A 518 -7.81 -5.12 -15.52
N ARG A 519 -6.85 -6.02 -15.28
CA ARG A 519 -6.69 -6.81 -14.07
C ARG A 519 -5.23 -7.14 -14.06
N ASP A 520 -4.49 -6.44 -13.26
CA ASP A 520 -3.08 -6.25 -13.45
C ASP A 520 -2.31 -6.94 -12.33
N ILE A 521 -1.05 -7.20 -12.62
CA ILE A 521 -0.08 -7.50 -11.59
C ILE A 521 0.91 -6.34 -11.57
N ILE A 522 0.91 -5.62 -10.46
CA ILE A 522 1.77 -4.46 -10.24
C ILE A 522 2.76 -4.80 -9.13
N VAL A 523 4.04 -4.54 -9.40
CA VAL A 523 5.15 -4.78 -8.48
C VAL A 523 5.98 -3.50 -8.45
N GLY A 524 6.05 -2.81 -7.31
CA GLY A 524 6.89 -1.62 -7.15
C GLY A 524 8.37 -1.99 -7.26
N GLY A 525 8.84 -2.74 -6.27
CA GLY A 525 10.19 -3.31 -6.27
C GLY A 525 10.99 -2.88 -5.07
N ALA A 526 12.01 -2.06 -5.27
CA ALA A 526 12.89 -1.56 -4.23
C ALA A 526 12.89 -0.04 -4.27
N GLY A 527 11.96 0.58 -3.59
CA GLY A 527 11.73 2.01 -3.66
C GLY A 527 10.75 2.44 -2.59
N ASN A 528 10.37 3.70 -2.61
CA ASN A 528 9.17 4.17 -1.92
C ASN A 528 8.15 4.50 -3.01
N ASP A 529 7.38 3.51 -3.40
CA ASP A 529 6.64 3.49 -4.66
C ASP A 529 5.22 4.00 -4.46
N LEU A 530 4.67 4.60 -5.51
CA LEU A 530 3.25 4.95 -5.62
C LEU A 530 2.59 4.02 -6.62
N LEU A 531 1.70 3.15 -6.15
CA LEU A 531 1.06 2.13 -6.99
C LEU A 531 -0.45 2.30 -6.96
N ASP A 532 -1.10 2.16 -8.11
CA ASP A 532 -2.54 2.31 -8.25
C ASP A 532 -3.08 1.32 -9.29
N GLY A 533 -3.95 0.39 -8.86
CA GLY A 533 -4.56 -0.60 -9.74
C GLY A 533 -5.57 0.03 -10.71
N ASN A 534 -6.43 0.91 -10.20
CA ASN A 534 -7.56 1.54 -10.86
C ASN A 534 -8.74 0.57 -11.13
N GLU A 535 -9.09 0.23 -12.37
CA GLU A 535 -10.35 -0.49 -12.64
C GLU A 535 -10.18 -2.04 -12.59
N HIS A 536 -11.07 -2.72 -11.84
CA HIS A 536 -11.24 -4.17 -11.67
C HIS A 536 -10.20 -4.87 -10.77
N ASP A 537 -10.38 -6.19 -10.55
CA ASP A 537 -9.59 -7.00 -9.62
C ASP A 537 -8.07 -7.07 -9.95
N ASP A 538 -7.27 -6.38 -9.16
CA ASP A 538 -5.82 -6.27 -9.28
C ASP A 538 -5.07 -7.04 -8.19
N LEU A 539 -3.77 -7.27 -8.44
CA LEU A 539 -2.84 -7.88 -7.50
C LEU A 539 -1.60 -6.99 -7.38
N LEU A 540 -1.51 -6.28 -6.25
CA LEU A 540 -0.52 -5.24 -6.00
C LEU A 540 0.47 -5.63 -4.93
N PHE A 541 1.73 -5.27 -5.16
CA PHE A 541 2.85 -5.54 -4.27
C PHE A 541 3.74 -4.32 -4.19
N GLY A 542 3.95 -3.80 -2.98
CA GLY A 542 4.92 -2.74 -2.72
C GLY A 542 6.31 -3.16 -3.18
N ASP A 543 6.81 -4.24 -2.58
CA ASP A 543 8.20 -4.68 -2.80
C ASP A 543 8.39 -5.85 -3.82
N GLN A 544 8.91 -6.99 -3.34
CA GLN A 544 9.55 -8.04 -4.12
C GLN A 544 8.69 -9.31 -4.17
N ILE A 545 8.50 -9.88 -5.37
CA ILE A 545 7.66 -11.07 -5.50
C ILE A 545 8.29 -12.24 -6.23
N PHE A 546 7.77 -13.42 -5.92
CA PHE A 546 7.84 -14.61 -6.75
C PHE A 546 6.46 -15.22 -6.93
N LEU A 547 5.91 -15.12 -8.15
CA LEU A 547 4.61 -15.69 -8.48
C LEU A 547 4.79 -16.97 -9.30
N HIS A 548 4.32 -18.09 -8.76
CA HIS A 548 4.42 -19.39 -9.39
C HIS A 548 3.07 -19.88 -9.89
N ARG A 549 2.87 -19.96 -11.21
CA ARG A 549 1.61 -20.48 -11.76
C ARG A 549 1.41 -21.97 -11.42
N ARG A 550 0.27 -22.31 -10.81
CA ARG A 550 -0.02 -23.66 -10.30
C ARG A 550 -0.74 -24.51 -11.34
N VAL A 551 0.02 -25.14 -12.24
CA VAL A 551 -0.54 -25.89 -13.39
C VAL A 551 0.06 -27.28 -13.55
N VAL A 552 -0.72 -28.22 -14.11
CA VAL A 552 -0.25 -29.58 -14.42
C VAL A 552 0.28 -29.65 -15.84
N GLU A 553 1.57 -29.89 -16.00
CA GLU A 553 2.17 -30.09 -17.31
C GLU A 553 1.77 -31.44 -17.93
N THR A 554 1.28 -31.40 -19.16
CA THR A 554 1.26 -32.61 -20.01
C THR A 554 2.48 -32.61 -20.93
N TYR A 555 2.94 -33.79 -21.37
CA TYR A 555 4.06 -33.95 -22.31
C TYR A 555 3.87 -33.24 -23.69
N GLN A 556 2.77 -32.50 -23.89
CA GLN A 556 2.48 -31.67 -25.06
C GLN A 556 1.89 -30.30 -24.64
N THR A 557 2.77 -29.33 -24.38
CA THR A 557 2.71 -27.89 -24.73
C THR A 557 1.47 -27.03 -24.49
N ASN A 558 0.42 -27.50 -23.81
CA ASN A 558 -0.67 -26.64 -23.33
C ASN A 558 -0.70 -26.71 -21.80
N ILE A 559 -0.66 -25.54 -21.18
CA ILE A 559 -1.04 -25.32 -19.78
C ILE A 559 -2.56 -25.54 -19.70
N SER A 560 -3.01 -26.46 -18.83
CA SER A 560 -4.45 -26.59 -18.51
C SER A 560 -4.84 -25.49 -17.52
N THR A 561 -6.14 -25.19 -17.38
CA THR A 561 -6.67 -24.34 -16.30
C THR A 561 -6.02 -24.71 -14.97
N GLY A 562 -5.47 -23.70 -14.31
CA GLY A 562 -4.67 -23.83 -13.11
C GLY A 562 -5.47 -24.23 -11.89
N ASP A 563 -4.74 -24.56 -10.83
CA ASP A 563 -5.26 -24.63 -9.48
C ASP A 563 -5.51 -23.21 -8.99
N ILE A 564 -6.79 -22.87 -8.79
CA ILE A 564 -7.25 -21.57 -8.29
C ILE A 564 -7.61 -21.63 -6.80
N SER A 565 -7.21 -22.69 -6.09
CA SER A 565 -7.52 -22.79 -4.67
C SER A 565 -6.79 -21.71 -3.87
N SER A 566 -7.40 -21.17 -2.83
CA SER A 566 -6.76 -20.21 -1.94
C SER A 566 -7.02 -20.60 -0.49
N GLY A 567 -6.03 -20.34 0.37
CA GLY A 567 -6.10 -20.58 1.81
C GLY A 567 -7.19 -19.75 2.50
N ARG A 568 -7.54 -18.60 1.91
CA ARG A 568 -8.62 -17.72 2.36
C ARG A 568 -10.01 -18.36 2.31
N PHE A 569 -10.20 -19.40 1.50
CA PHE A 569 -11.50 -20.06 1.35
C PHE A 569 -11.44 -21.49 1.89
N GLN A 570 -12.18 -21.76 2.97
CA GLN A 570 -12.21 -23.09 3.58
C GLN A 570 -13.62 -23.51 4.00
N THR A 571 -13.78 -24.78 4.36
CA THR A 571 -15.03 -25.30 4.92
C THR A 571 -14.85 -25.67 6.38
N LEU A 572 -15.92 -25.53 7.17
CA LEU A 572 -15.87 -25.93 8.57
C LEU A 572 -15.85 -27.46 8.69
N ILE A 573 -15.08 -28.02 9.63
CA ILE A 573 -15.14 -29.46 9.94
C ILE A 573 -16.45 -29.87 10.63
N SER A 574 -17.17 -28.88 11.17
CA SER A 574 -18.42 -29.06 11.91
C SER A 574 -19.52 -28.13 11.35
N SER A 575 -20.59 -27.90 12.13
CA SER A 575 -21.57 -26.85 11.84
C SER A 575 -21.33 -25.55 12.63
N MET A 576 -20.30 -25.53 13.47
CA MET A 576 -19.90 -24.39 14.29
C MET A 576 -18.58 -23.83 13.76
N LEU A 577 -18.46 -22.50 13.82
CA LEU A 577 -17.30 -21.70 13.41
C LEU A 577 -16.17 -21.84 14.43
N TYR A 578 -16.48 -21.63 15.72
CA TYR A 578 -15.50 -21.73 16.80
C TYR A 578 -15.82 -22.86 17.77
N SER A 579 -14.77 -23.40 18.39
CA SER A 579 -14.87 -24.43 19.42
C SER A 579 -15.46 -23.86 20.71
N ARG A 580 -16.16 -24.71 21.49
CA ARG A 580 -16.86 -24.28 22.71
C ARG A 580 -16.69 -25.29 23.85
N SER A 581 -16.26 -24.80 25.00
CA SER A 581 -16.07 -25.60 26.23
C SER A 581 -17.38 -26.15 26.82
N ASP A 582 -18.51 -25.49 26.55
CA ASP A 582 -19.84 -25.89 27.03
C ASP A 582 -20.62 -26.79 26.05
N GLN A 583 -20.09 -27.01 24.83
CA GLN A 583 -20.71 -27.85 23.81
C GLN A 583 -19.92 -29.16 23.62
N ASP A 584 -20.56 -30.20 23.09
CA ASP A 584 -19.85 -31.43 22.70
C ASP A 584 -19.05 -31.14 21.42
N PRO A 585 -17.71 -31.12 21.46
CA PRO A 585 -16.87 -30.62 20.38
C PRO A 585 -16.71 -31.69 19.29
N ALA A 586 -17.79 -32.37 18.91
CA ALA A 586 -17.76 -33.60 18.12
C ALA A 586 -17.32 -33.36 16.66
N ALA A 587 -16.07 -32.94 16.49
CA ALA A 587 -15.35 -32.75 15.25
C ALA A 587 -13.99 -33.43 15.41
N ALA A 588 -13.63 -34.30 14.46
CA ALA A 588 -12.40 -35.07 14.54
C ALA A 588 -11.20 -34.17 14.20
N GLY A 589 -10.19 -34.11 15.08
CA GLY A 589 -8.92 -33.41 14.80
C GLY A 589 -8.63 -32.20 15.71
N VAL A 590 -9.64 -31.68 16.40
CA VAL A 590 -9.48 -30.51 17.29
C VAL A 590 -9.31 -30.98 18.75
N PRO A 591 -8.42 -30.34 19.55
CA PRO A 591 -8.34 -30.58 20.98
C PRO A 591 -9.72 -30.46 21.64
N THR A 592 -9.98 -31.24 22.69
CA THR A 592 -11.23 -31.07 23.45
C THR A 592 -11.21 -29.69 24.12
N PRO A 593 -12.16 -28.79 23.79
CA PRO A 593 -12.21 -27.46 24.38
C PRO A 593 -12.39 -27.56 25.89
N ASN A 594 -11.69 -26.68 26.60
CA ASN A 594 -11.76 -26.48 28.03
C ASN A 594 -11.69 -24.96 28.30
N ALA A 595 -11.52 -24.57 29.57
CA ALA A 595 -11.54 -23.16 29.96
C ALA A 595 -10.33 -22.34 29.42
N ASP A 596 -9.29 -23.02 28.93
CA ASP A 596 -8.02 -22.40 28.52
C ASP A 596 -7.80 -22.47 27.00
N ASN A 597 -8.70 -23.12 26.23
CA ASN A 597 -8.53 -23.32 24.79
C ASN A 597 -9.86 -23.45 24.00
N SER A 598 -10.95 -22.91 24.53
CA SER A 598 -12.16 -22.65 23.75
C SER A 598 -11.91 -21.58 22.68
N GLY A 599 -12.86 -21.34 21.77
CA GLY A 599 -12.75 -20.26 20.80
C GLY A 599 -11.83 -20.53 19.58
N GLU A 600 -11.18 -21.70 19.52
CA GLU A 600 -10.41 -22.16 18.35
C GLU A 600 -11.27 -22.26 17.08
N LEU A 601 -10.77 -21.78 15.94
CA LEU A 601 -11.45 -21.87 14.64
C LEU A 601 -11.57 -23.33 14.16
N LEU A 602 -12.75 -23.72 13.66
CA LEU A 602 -13.09 -25.10 13.27
C LEU A 602 -13.11 -25.30 11.75
N VAL A 603 -12.04 -24.90 11.06
CA VAL A 603 -11.83 -25.15 9.62
C VAL A 603 -11.14 -26.49 9.36
N ASP A 604 -11.26 -27.01 8.13
CA ASP A 604 -10.71 -28.31 7.73
C ASP A 604 -9.28 -28.26 7.19
N GLY A 605 -8.71 -27.06 7.03
CA GLY A 605 -7.36 -26.84 6.52
C GLY A 605 -7.22 -27.15 5.03
N TYR A 606 -8.32 -27.37 4.30
CA TYR A 606 -8.29 -27.63 2.86
C TYR A 606 -8.67 -26.37 2.09
N TRP A 607 -7.71 -25.85 1.32
CA TRP A 607 -7.92 -24.72 0.41
C TRP A 607 -9.02 -25.04 -0.60
N ARG A 608 -9.88 -24.06 -0.86
CA ARG A 608 -10.99 -24.15 -1.81
C ARG A 608 -10.80 -23.15 -2.93
N ASP A 609 -11.42 -23.42 -4.06
CA ASP A 609 -11.41 -22.55 -5.23
C ASP A 609 -11.76 -21.12 -4.82
N TYR A 610 -11.01 -20.14 -5.36
CA TYR A 610 -11.25 -18.72 -5.20
C TYR A 610 -12.73 -18.37 -5.44
N ARG A 611 -13.25 -17.39 -4.70
CA ARG A 611 -14.61 -16.88 -4.83
C ARG A 611 -14.53 -15.38 -5.11
N ASP A 612 -14.76 -15.06 -6.36
CA ASP A 612 -14.85 -13.70 -6.87
C ASP A 612 -16.28 -13.14 -6.55
N PRO A 613 -16.39 -11.92 -5.98
CA PRO A 613 -17.67 -11.27 -5.68
C PRO A 613 -18.44 -10.70 -6.91
N ASP A 614 -17.86 -10.66 -8.09
CA ASP A 614 -18.41 -10.19 -9.39
C ASP A 614 -18.99 -11.28 -10.32
N SER A 615 -18.71 -12.53 -9.98
CA SER A 615 -19.09 -13.78 -10.66
C SER A 615 -20.53 -14.05 -11.18
N PRO A 616 -21.64 -13.31 -10.94
CA PRO A 616 -22.86 -13.54 -11.71
C PRO A 616 -22.81 -12.91 -13.12
N GLY A 617 -21.77 -12.14 -13.47
CA GLY A 617 -21.74 -11.24 -14.62
C GLY A 617 -20.75 -11.54 -15.75
N ILE A 618 -19.44 -11.70 -15.47
CA ILE A 618 -18.39 -11.55 -16.50
C ILE A 618 -17.29 -12.65 -16.47
N ASP A 619 -16.73 -13.03 -15.31
CA ASP A 619 -15.73 -14.12 -15.14
C ASP A 619 -15.98 -14.91 -13.83
N PRO A 620 -15.66 -16.22 -13.72
CA PRO A 620 -15.64 -16.93 -12.45
C PRO A 620 -14.56 -16.51 -11.43
N TYR A 621 -13.43 -15.93 -11.86
CA TYR A 621 -12.29 -15.52 -11.02
C TYR A 621 -11.26 -14.68 -11.81
N PRO A 622 -10.45 -13.82 -11.17
CA PRO A 622 -9.36 -13.10 -11.83
C PRO A 622 -8.25 -14.04 -12.34
N TRP A 623 -7.61 -13.71 -13.46
CA TRP A 623 -6.67 -14.63 -14.14
C TRP A 623 -5.45 -14.98 -13.28
N TRP A 624 -5.01 -14.04 -12.44
CA TRP A 624 -3.89 -14.18 -11.53
C TRP A 624 -4.19 -15.12 -10.35
N ALA A 625 -5.45 -15.51 -10.11
CA ALA A 625 -5.82 -16.48 -9.07
C ALA A 625 -5.16 -17.87 -9.26
N GLU A 626 -4.67 -18.18 -10.46
CA GLU A 626 -3.89 -19.41 -10.74
C GLU A 626 -2.46 -19.38 -10.18
N TYR A 627 -1.99 -18.23 -9.70
CA TYR A 627 -0.63 -18.04 -9.20
C TYR A 627 -0.57 -18.25 -7.69
N LEU A 628 0.54 -18.84 -7.24
CA LEU A 628 0.91 -18.87 -5.85
C LEU A 628 1.79 -17.65 -5.58
N VAL A 629 1.37 -16.79 -4.65
CA VAL A 629 2.21 -15.72 -4.11
C VAL A 629 3.24 -16.34 -3.16
N VAL A 630 4.50 -16.02 -3.40
CA VAL A 630 5.64 -16.48 -2.60
C VAL A 630 6.54 -15.27 -2.35
N PHE A 631 6.57 -14.80 -1.12
CA PHE A 631 7.46 -13.73 -0.67
C PHE A 631 8.88 -14.22 -0.37
N ASP A 632 9.04 -15.51 -0.06
CA ASP A 632 10.33 -16.07 0.35
C ASP A 632 10.63 -17.42 -0.32
N GLN A 633 11.77 -17.53 -0.99
CA GLN A 633 12.27 -18.79 -1.55
C GLN A 633 13.43 -19.39 -0.73
N ASP A 634 13.18 -20.53 -0.09
CA ASP A 634 14.10 -21.38 0.71
C ASP A 634 15.33 -21.94 -0.06
N THR A 635 15.70 -21.37 -1.22
CA THR A 635 16.83 -21.88 -2.01
C THR A 635 18.16 -21.24 -1.62
N ASN A 636 18.15 -20.03 -1.05
CA ASN A 636 19.33 -19.32 -0.52
C ASN A 636 18.94 -18.13 0.38
N ASP A 637 19.76 -17.81 1.38
CA ASP A 637 19.52 -16.65 2.28
C ASP A 637 19.40 -15.28 1.56
N GLU A 638 19.67 -15.16 0.25
CA GLU A 638 19.60 -13.87 -0.48
C GLU A 638 18.20 -13.57 -1.07
N GLU A 639 17.28 -14.56 -1.07
CA GLU A 639 15.90 -14.47 -1.59
C GLU A 639 14.85 -14.60 -0.47
N GLU A 640 15.24 -14.18 0.74
CA GLU A 640 14.44 -14.20 1.97
C GLU A 640 14.20 -12.75 2.43
N PHE A 641 13.03 -12.18 2.10
CA PHE A 641 12.72 -10.76 2.30
C PHE A 641 11.97 -10.47 3.61
N HIS A 642 11.14 -11.37 4.14
CA HIS A 642 10.30 -11.05 5.30
C HIS A 642 10.91 -11.36 6.68
N THR A 643 12.23 -11.47 6.78
CA THR A 643 12.86 -11.84 8.05
C THR A 643 13.01 -10.63 8.98
N PHE A 644 13.05 -10.84 10.31
CA PHE A 644 13.44 -9.77 11.27
C PHE A 644 14.76 -9.06 10.92
N ALA A 645 15.70 -9.74 10.25
CA ALA A 645 16.98 -9.14 9.88
C ALA A 645 16.84 -8.15 8.72
N VAL A 646 15.84 -8.33 7.85
CA VAL A 646 15.50 -7.43 6.75
C VAL A 646 14.78 -6.21 7.31
N ASP A 647 13.75 -6.42 8.14
CA ASP A 647 13.04 -5.35 8.88
C ASP A 647 14.01 -4.48 9.72
N ASP A 648 14.99 -5.09 10.41
CA ASP A 648 16.06 -4.35 11.12
C ASP A 648 17.05 -3.60 10.19
N GLY A 649 16.93 -3.74 8.87
CA GLY A 649 17.86 -3.21 7.86
C GLY A 649 19.26 -3.82 7.89
N THR A 650 19.44 -4.96 8.56
CA THR A 650 20.75 -5.63 8.71
C THR A 650 21.08 -6.60 7.59
N LYS A 651 20.06 -6.97 6.79
CA LYS A 651 20.09 -7.85 5.62
C LYS A 651 19.21 -7.21 4.54
N GLY A 652 19.54 -7.41 3.26
CA GLY A 652 18.67 -6.94 2.18
C GLY A 652 18.44 -5.42 2.12
N ALA A 653 19.31 -4.60 2.73
CA ALA A 653 19.11 -3.16 2.78
C ALA A 653 18.96 -2.55 1.37
N GLY A 654 17.89 -1.76 1.19
CA GLY A 654 17.49 -1.19 -0.09
C GLY A 654 16.82 -2.19 -1.03
N SER A 655 16.25 -3.29 -0.52
CA SER A 655 15.41 -4.20 -1.33
C SER A 655 13.92 -4.01 -1.12
N PHE A 656 13.57 -2.98 -0.35
CA PHE A 656 12.23 -2.64 0.07
C PHE A 656 12.20 -1.16 0.45
N GLY A 657 11.01 -0.59 0.58
CA GLY A 657 10.83 0.74 1.16
C GLY A 657 9.40 0.98 1.64
N ASN A 658 9.03 2.25 1.76
CA ASN A 658 7.73 2.64 2.30
C ASN A 658 6.83 3.02 1.13
N ASP A 659 5.80 2.23 0.87
CA ASP A 659 4.99 2.36 -0.34
C ASP A 659 3.64 3.01 -0.06
N HIS A 660 3.04 3.61 -1.09
CA HIS A 660 1.66 4.08 -1.06
C HIS A 660 0.90 3.41 -2.19
N ILE A 661 0.06 2.45 -1.81
CA ILE A 661 -0.61 1.51 -2.70
C ILE A 661 -2.13 1.73 -2.61
N ALA A 662 -2.77 1.89 -3.77
CA ALA A 662 -4.22 1.94 -3.91
C ALA A 662 -4.70 0.81 -4.82
N GLY A 663 -5.71 0.04 -4.39
CA GLY A 663 -6.33 -1.00 -5.22
C GLY A 663 -7.17 -0.39 -6.34
N GLY A 664 -8.11 0.50 -6.00
CA GLY A 664 -8.89 1.27 -6.98
C GLY A 664 -10.38 0.97 -6.92
N GLU A 665 -11.02 0.68 -8.04
CA GLU A 665 -12.38 0.19 -8.06
C GLU A 665 -12.37 -1.34 -7.95
N VAL A 666 -13.25 -1.88 -7.12
CA VAL A 666 -13.69 -3.30 -7.11
C VAL A 666 -13.02 -4.17 -6.06
N HIS A 667 -12.13 -5.11 -6.40
CA HIS A 667 -11.77 -6.23 -5.50
C HIS A 667 -10.31 -6.63 -5.63
N ASP A 668 -9.49 -6.16 -4.69
CA ASP A 668 -8.05 -6.21 -4.84
C ASP A 668 -7.37 -7.09 -3.80
N LEU A 669 -6.15 -7.49 -4.14
CA LEU A 669 -5.22 -8.10 -3.21
C LEU A 669 -4.00 -7.19 -3.10
N ILE A 670 -3.83 -6.62 -1.91
CA ILE A 670 -2.82 -5.60 -1.63
C ILE A 670 -1.87 -6.12 -0.55
N PHE A 671 -0.58 -5.96 -0.80
CA PHE A 671 0.49 -6.36 0.12
C PHE A 671 1.53 -5.24 0.24
N GLY A 672 1.61 -4.64 1.44
CA GLY A 672 2.65 -3.66 1.77
C GLY A 672 4.04 -4.30 1.77
N GLN A 673 4.16 -5.44 2.46
CA GLN A 673 5.39 -6.22 2.66
C GLN A 673 6.33 -5.64 3.73
N MET A 674 7.51 -5.13 3.39
CA MET A 674 8.48 -4.64 4.38
C MET A 674 8.54 -3.12 4.30
N GLY A 675 8.06 -2.40 5.29
CA GLY A 675 8.00 -0.95 5.15
C GLY A 675 7.01 -0.36 6.12
N ALA A 676 6.97 0.96 6.21
CA ALA A 676 5.83 1.64 6.80
C ALA A 676 4.97 2.15 5.66
N ASP A 677 3.98 1.37 5.29
CA ASP A 677 3.23 1.52 4.06
C ASP A 677 1.90 2.26 4.28
N ILE A 678 1.38 2.84 3.20
CA ILE A 678 0.03 3.41 3.14
C ILE A 678 -0.75 2.58 2.15
N LEU A 679 -1.75 1.85 2.62
CA LEU A 679 -2.57 0.95 1.82
C LEU A 679 -4.00 1.48 1.77
N GLU A 680 -4.55 1.63 0.58
CA GLU A 680 -5.95 1.96 0.33
C GLU A 680 -6.56 0.81 -0.48
N GLY A 681 -7.61 0.18 0.02
CA GLY A 681 -8.35 -0.84 -0.72
C GLY A 681 -8.95 -0.24 -1.98
N ASP A 682 -9.97 0.61 -1.83
CA ASP A 682 -10.66 1.21 -2.99
C ASP A 682 -10.21 2.65 -3.35
N GLY A 683 -9.02 3.05 -2.88
CA GLY A 683 -8.51 4.42 -3.01
C GLY A 683 -7.94 4.77 -4.38
N GLY A 684 -7.12 5.82 -4.43
CA GLY A 684 -6.41 6.20 -5.66
C GLY A 684 -5.29 7.20 -5.42
N ILE A 685 -4.19 7.06 -6.16
CA ILE A 685 -2.99 7.90 -5.99
C ILE A 685 -3.03 9.16 -6.86
N GLU A 686 -4.06 9.41 -7.66
CA GLU A 686 -4.07 10.52 -8.63
C GLU A 686 -4.09 11.89 -7.94
N ARG A 687 -4.46 11.91 -6.65
CA ARG A 687 -4.33 13.10 -5.79
C ARG A 687 -2.95 13.22 -5.14
N ALA A 688 -2.25 12.12 -4.92
CA ALA A 688 -0.87 12.06 -4.40
C ALA A 688 0.17 12.31 -5.50
N PHE A 689 -0.18 11.99 -6.76
CA PHE A 689 0.65 12.19 -7.93
C PHE A 689 0.64 13.65 -8.43
N ALA A 690 1.84 14.16 -8.69
CA ALA A 690 2.05 15.37 -9.47
C ALA A 690 3.40 15.29 -10.18
N ARG A 691 3.51 15.88 -11.38
CA ARG A 691 4.78 15.84 -12.12
C ARG A 691 5.83 16.77 -11.50
N LEU A 692 6.96 16.21 -11.09
CA LEU A 692 7.96 16.87 -10.22
C LEU A 692 8.54 18.22 -10.73
N VAL A 693 8.66 18.41 -12.05
CA VAL A 693 9.46 19.49 -12.64
C VAL A 693 8.63 20.73 -13.04
N ASP A 694 7.33 20.59 -13.25
CA ASP A 694 6.50 21.61 -13.91
C ASP A 694 5.01 21.58 -13.53
N ASP A 695 4.63 20.72 -12.58
CA ASP A 695 3.28 20.61 -12.08
C ASP A 695 3.06 21.42 -10.80
N ILE A 696 2.00 22.24 -10.81
CA ILE A 696 1.56 23.03 -9.66
C ILE A 696 0.39 22.38 -8.92
N THR A 697 -0.02 21.20 -9.36
CA THR A 697 -1.05 20.42 -8.69
C THR A 697 -0.55 20.17 -7.27
N ILE A 698 -1.33 20.67 -6.31
CA ILE A 698 -1.03 20.49 -4.90
C ILE A 698 -1.44 19.06 -4.57
N THR A 699 -0.45 18.24 -4.22
CA THR A 699 -0.68 16.83 -3.87
C THR A 699 -1.42 16.71 -2.54
N ILE A 700 -2.16 15.62 -2.40
CA ILE A 700 -2.92 15.22 -1.23
C ILE A 700 -2.59 13.75 -1.00
N HIS A 701 -2.03 13.47 0.16
CA HIS A 701 -1.56 12.13 0.52
C HIS A 701 -2.44 11.61 1.64
N SER A 702 -3.23 10.58 1.36
CA SER A 702 -3.95 9.84 2.40
C SER A 702 -2.95 9.40 3.45
N SER A 703 -3.18 9.78 4.70
CA SER A 703 -2.18 9.61 5.76
C SER A 703 -2.81 9.92 7.10
N ALA A 704 -2.28 9.29 8.15
CA ALA A 704 -2.71 9.48 9.51
C ALA A 704 -1.50 9.57 10.44
N SER A 705 -1.56 10.46 11.43
CA SER A 705 -0.55 10.52 12.48
C SER A 705 -1.14 11.04 13.78
N ARG A 706 -0.59 10.58 14.90
CA ARG A 706 -0.84 11.15 16.23
C ARG A 706 0.19 12.26 16.53
N THR A 707 -0.28 13.36 17.14
CA THR A 707 0.59 14.52 17.47
C THR A 707 0.62 14.81 18.98
N PRO A 708 1.53 14.17 19.74
CA PRO A 708 1.56 14.31 21.19
C PRO A 708 1.99 15.71 21.68
N ASP A 709 1.25 16.26 22.65
CA ASP A 709 1.45 17.63 23.19
C ASP A 709 2.35 17.69 24.46
N GLY A 710 2.66 16.55 25.07
CA GLY A 710 3.53 16.46 26.25
C GLY A 710 2.86 16.89 27.56
N CYS A 711 3.70 17.17 28.56
CA CYS A 711 3.30 17.68 29.87
C CYS A 711 3.75 19.15 30.02
N PRO A 712 3.02 20.14 29.46
CA PRO A 712 3.45 21.54 29.51
C PRO A 712 3.69 22.04 30.95
N ASP A 713 4.92 22.52 31.22
CA ASP A 713 5.25 23.19 32.49
C ASP A 713 4.57 24.57 32.55
N THR A 714 4.11 24.91 33.76
CA THR A 714 3.55 26.18 34.25
C THR A 714 4.27 27.48 33.86
N THR A 715 5.36 27.44 33.08
CA THR A 715 6.23 28.57 32.76
C THR A 715 6.34 28.92 31.28
N ASP A 716 5.63 28.25 30.37
CA ASP A 716 5.58 28.72 28.98
C ASP A 716 4.86 30.07 28.88
N GLU A 717 5.63 31.14 28.66
CA GLU A 717 5.14 32.51 28.56
C GLU A 717 4.36 32.76 27.25
N ASN A 718 4.31 31.78 26.34
CA ASN A 718 3.60 31.84 25.07
C ASN A 718 2.24 31.11 25.08
N ASP A 719 1.97 30.23 26.04
CA ASP A 719 0.63 29.65 26.21
C ASP A 719 -0.29 30.67 26.89
N ASN A 720 -1.07 31.36 26.09
CA ASN A 720 -2.07 32.34 26.50
C ASN A 720 -3.37 31.68 27.00
N ASN A 721 -3.42 30.34 27.09
CA ASN A 721 -4.52 29.57 27.65
C ASN A 721 -4.12 28.91 28.99
N ALA A 722 -4.26 29.67 30.08
CA ALA A 722 -3.93 29.24 31.45
C ALA A 722 -4.78 28.06 32.02
N THR A 723 -5.37 27.21 31.18
CA THR A 723 -6.21 26.06 31.54
C THR A 723 -5.49 24.71 31.54
N HIS A 724 -4.26 24.60 31.00
CA HIS A 724 -3.53 23.32 30.84
C HIS A 724 -2.31 23.13 31.77
N ALA A 725 -2.08 24.07 32.69
CA ALA A 725 -0.99 23.93 33.65
C ALA A 725 -1.25 22.73 34.58
N GLY A 726 -0.45 21.67 34.46
CA GLY A 726 -0.60 20.44 35.27
C GLY A 726 -1.27 19.25 34.57
N THR A 727 -1.60 19.38 33.29
CA THR A 727 -2.17 18.29 32.48
C THR A 727 -1.18 17.78 31.45
N CYS A 728 -1.11 16.46 31.25
CA CYS A 728 -0.30 15.79 30.23
C CYS A 728 -1.17 15.24 29.12
N ASP A 729 -0.71 15.36 27.88
CA ASP A 729 -1.28 14.74 26.69
C ASP A 729 -0.17 13.92 26.01
N LEU A 730 -0.26 12.60 26.13
CA LEU A 730 0.79 11.67 25.70
C LEU A 730 0.53 11.05 24.33
N VAL A 731 -0.68 11.21 23.80
CA VAL A 731 -1.13 10.60 22.54
C VAL A 731 -1.31 11.68 21.47
N GLY A 732 -1.99 12.78 21.80
CA GLY A 732 -2.31 13.84 20.84
C GLY A 732 -3.62 13.65 20.08
N ASP A 733 -3.95 14.64 19.24
CA ASP A 733 -5.00 14.51 18.22
C ASP A 733 -4.62 13.43 17.19
N LEU A 734 -5.64 12.79 16.60
CA LEU A 734 -5.49 12.08 15.33
C LEU A 734 -5.57 13.12 14.21
N ASP A 735 -4.47 13.33 13.52
CA ASP A 735 -4.38 14.15 12.33
C ASP A 735 -4.54 13.24 11.11
N LEU A 736 -5.65 13.39 10.37
CA LEU A 736 -6.04 12.50 9.30
C LEU A 736 -6.25 13.24 7.98
N VAL A 737 -5.65 12.72 6.92
CA VAL A 737 -6.03 12.93 5.52
C VAL A 737 -6.71 11.64 5.09
N PRO A 738 -8.05 11.58 5.03
CA PRO A 738 -8.76 10.37 4.66
C PRO A 738 -8.59 10.06 3.16
N SER A 739 -8.81 8.79 2.82
CA SER A 739 -9.11 8.37 1.45
C SER A 739 -10.53 8.86 1.06
N PHE A 740 -11.20 8.22 0.11
CA PHE A 740 -12.55 8.58 -0.32
C PHE A 740 -13.40 7.35 -0.61
N ASP A 741 -14.71 7.51 -0.44
CA ASP A 741 -15.72 6.52 -0.79
C ASP A 741 -16.27 6.77 -2.21
N ALA A 742 -16.36 5.73 -3.05
CA ALA A 742 -17.08 5.71 -4.31
C ALA A 742 -18.06 4.52 -4.45
N LEU A 743 -18.92 4.54 -5.48
CA LEU A 743 -19.97 3.50 -5.63
C LEU A 743 -19.45 2.23 -6.32
N THR A 744 -18.18 2.26 -6.68
CA THR A 744 -17.45 1.29 -7.48
C THR A 744 -16.56 0.40 -6.61
N ASP A 745 -16.28 0.88 -5.41
CA ASP A 745 -15.65 0.22 -4.27
C ASP A 745 -16.22 -1.19 -4.02
N GLY A 746 -15.38 -2.09 -3.54
CA GLY A 746 -15.78 -3.46 -3.24
C GLY A 746 -14.94 -4.16 -2.17
N GLU A 747 -15.00 -5.50 -2.15
CA GLU A 747 -14.43 -6.34 -1.09
C GLU A 747 -12.94 -6.65 -1.31
N ASP A 748 -12.08 -6.07 -0.48
CA ASP A 748 -10.63 -6.18 -0.58
C ASP A 748 -10.00 -7.15 0.41
N TYR A 749 -8.72 -7.47 0.14
CA TYR A 749 -7.85 -8.18 1.07
C TYR A 749 -6.51 -7.46 1.17
N ILE A 750 -6.19 -7.02 2.37
CA ILE A 750 -5.03 -6.14 2.62
C ILE A 750 -4.17 -6.77 3.72
N GLU A 751 -2.87 -6.88 3.48
CA GLU A 751 -1.85 -7.16 4.50
C GLU A 751 -0.86 -5.98 4.56
N GLY A 752 -0.75 -5.31 5.70
CA GLY A 752 0.32 -4.36 6.00
C GLY A 752 1.68 -5.06 6.06
N ASN A 753 1.67 -6.29 6.60
CA ASN A 753 2.83 -7.14 6.79
C ASN A 753 3.76 -6.64 7.89
N ALA A 754 4.88 -5.97 7.60
CA ALA A 754 5.87 -5.63 8.60
C ALA A 754 6.22 -4.15 8.56
N GLY A 755 6.03 -3.50 9.70
CA GLY A 755 6.40 -2.12 9.91
C GLY A 755 5.23 -1.41 10.57
N ASN A 756 5.09 -0.11 10.37
CA ASN A 756 4.02 0.65 11.01
C ASN A 756 3.14 1.22 9.91
N ASP A 757 2.08 0.50 9.59
CA ASP A 757 1.31 0.72 8.38
C ASP A 757 0.08 1.58 8.63
N ILE A 758 -0.42 2.19 7.57
CA ILE A 758 -1.67 2.95 7.57
C ILE A 758 -2.56 2.29 6.53
N VAL A 759 -3.70 1.74 6.96
CA VAL A 759 -4.61 1.01 6.07
C VAL A 759 -5.99 1.66 6.06
N PHE A 760 -6.52 1.92 4.87
CA PHE A 760 -7.91 2.30 4.62
C PHE A 760 -8.57 1.20 3.80
N GLY A 761 -9.60 0.51 4.31
CA GLY A 761 -10.33 -0.51 3.56
C GLY A 761 -11.11 0.12 2.41
N GLY A 762 -12.05 1.01 2.72
CA GLY A 762 -12.81 1.72 1.68
C GLY A 762 -14.31 1.52 1.87
N GLN A 763 -15.02 1.11 0.83
CA GLN A 763 -16.40 0.63 0.98
C GLN A 763 -16.45 -0.82 0.52
N GLY A 764 -16.62 -1.73 1.44
CA GLY A 764 -16.37 -3.11 1.11
C GLY A 764 -16.66 -3.98 2.28
N GLN A 765 -16.84 -5.28 2.04
CA GLN A 765 -16.63 -6.18 3.16
C GLN A 765 -15.19 -6.63 3.05
N ASP A 766 -14.31 -5.96 3.78
CA ASP A 766 -12.87 -6.10 3.63
C ASP A 766 -12.29 -7.08 4.65
N ASP A 767 -11.17 -7.68 4.25
CA ASP A 767 -10.38 -8.57 5.08
C ASP A 767 -9.02 -7.87 5.32
N ILE A 768 -8.87 -7.19 6.45
CA ILE A 768 -7.71 -6.32 6.77
C ILE A 768 -6.83 -6.96 7.84
N LEU A 769 -5.53 -7.05 7.57
CA LEU A 769 -4.51 -7.43 8.54
C LEU A 769 -3.45 -6.31 8.60
N GLY A 770 -3.14 -5.81 9.79
CA GLY A 770 -1.96 -4.97 10.00
C GLY A 770 -0.69 -5.78 9.80
N GLY A 771 -0.60 -6.94 10.45
CA GLY A 771 0.48 -7.90 10.25
C GLY A 771 0.37 -8.80 9.01
N SER A 772 0.94 -10.01 9.10
CA SER A 772 1.04 -10.99 8.01
C SER A 772 0.20 -12.25 8.22
N SER A 773 -0.23 -12.87 7.11
CA SER A 773 -0.78 -14.24 7.12
C SER A 773 0.26 -15.32 6.80
N ASP A 774 -0.10 -16.59 6.98
CA ASP A 774 0.72 -17.73 6.52
C ASP A 774 0.25 -18.31 5.17
N PHE A 775 -0.69 -17.65 4.48
CA PHE A 775 -1.22 -18.12 3.20
C PHE A 775 -0.19 -18.01 2.07
N PHE A 776 0.70 -17.02 2.15
CA PHE A 776 1.60 -16.59 1.09
C PHE A 776 3.06 -16.89 1.40
N SER A 777 3.36 -18.17 1.67
CA SER A 777 4.69 -18.75 1.94
C SER A 777 5.36 -18.38 3.27
N LEU A 778 4.88 -17.36 3.99
CA LEU A 778 5.36 -16.97 5.32
C LEU A 778 4.89 -17.96 6.40
N THR A 779 5.41 -19.19 6.37
CA THR A 779 4.92 -20.27 7.26
C THR A 779 5.60 -20.32 8.62
N GLU A 780 6.76 -19.69 8.77
CA GLU A 780 7.49 -19.59 10.03
C GLU A 780 7.34 -18.18 10.62
N SER A 781 7.25 -18.10 11.95
CA SER A 781 7.05 -16.84 12.68
C SER A 781 8.17 -15.82 12.51
N ILE A 782 9.39 -16.28 12.21
CA ILE A 782 10.52 -15.37 11.94
C ILE A 782 10.35 -14.58 10.63
N LEU A 783 9.44 -15.03 9.77
CA LEU A 783 9.12 -14.44 8.47
C LEU A 783 7.89 -13.51 8.55
N ARG A 784 7.43 -13.18 9.76
CA ARG A 784 6.24 -12.35 9.99
C ARG A 784 6.50 -11.24 11.03
N PRO A 785 7.53 -10.38 10.83
CA PRO A 785 7.63 -9.15 11.58
C PRO A 785 6.34 -8.34 11.42
N ASP A 786 6.11 -7.45 12.39
CA ASP A 786 4.86 -6.74 12.61
C ASP A 786 5.18 -5.49 13.43
N GLY A 787 4.43 -4.40 13.31
CA GLY A 787 4.67 -3.18 14.08
C GLY A 787 3.40 -2.55 14.59
N SER A 788 3.36 -1.23 14.71
CA SER A 788 2.19 -0.51 15.24
C SER A 788 1.44 0.17 14.12
N ASP A 789 0.19 -0.25 13.90
CA ASP A 789 -0.57 0.13 12.71
C ASP A 789 -1.73 1.08 13.02
N LEU A 790 -2.13 1.85 12.01
CA LEU A 790 -3.35 2.67 12.00
C LEU A 790 -4.30 2.08 10.97
N LEU A 791 -5.31 1.34 11.42
CA LEU A 791 -6.23 0.59 10.56
C LEU A 791 -7.62 1.24 10.57
N PHE A 792 -8.16 1.49 9.39
CA PHE A 792 -9.51 1.99 9.17
C PHE A 792 -10.26 0.97 8.29
N GLY A 793 -11.39 0.45 8.76
CA GLY A 793 -12.28 -0.37 7.95
C GLY A 793 -12.78 0.43 6.75
N GLY A 794 -13.35 1.61 7.01
CA GLY A 794 -13.71 2.55 5.95
C GLY A 794 -12.56 3.41 5.41
N SER A 795 -12.89 4.38 4.54
CA SER A 795 -11.96 5.39 3.98
C SER A 795 -11.38 6.42 4.97
N GLY A 796 -11.75 6.35 6.24
CA GLY A 796 -11.39 7.34 7.27
C GLY A 796 -12.29 8.58 7.32
N GLU A 797 -13.28 8.73 6.43
CA GLU A 797 -14.22 9.87 6.44
C GLU A 797 -15.20 9.87 7.64
N HIS A 798 -15.37 8.71 8.30
CA HIS A 798 -16.37 8.48 9.35
C HIS A 798 -15.80 8.25 10.76
N THR A 799 -14.59 8.74 11.03
CA THR A 799 -13.86 8.59 12.31
C THR A 799 -14.28 9.58 13.40
N ASP A 800 -15.29 10.41 13.13
CA ASP A 800 -15.76 11.45 14.05
C ASP A 800 -16.65 10.86 15.15
N ARG A 801 -16.56 11.40 16.37
CA ARG A 801 -17.27 10.88 17.55
C ARG A 801 -18.79 10.83 17.35
N ASN A 802 -19.38 9.63 17.32
CA ASN A 802 -20.80 9.40 17.00
C ASN A 802 -21.21 9.89 15.61
N ASP A 803 -20.27 9.97 14.68
CA ASP A 803 -20.65 9.90 13.28
C ASP A 803 -21.31 8.54 13.04
N ASN A 804 -22.32 8.55 12.20
CA ASN A 804 -23.19 7.43 11.93
C ASN A 804 -23.68 7.54 10.49
N GLY A 805 -22.80 7.95 9.58
CA GLY A 805 -23.08 8.15 8.16
C GLY A 805 -24.19 9.18 7.91
N GLY A 806 -24.26 10.24 8.73
CA GLY A 806 -25.31 11.26 8.66
C GLY A 806 -26.71 10.84 9.16
N VAL A 807 -26.84 9.66 9.79
CA VAL A 807 -28.06 9.24 10.50
C VAL A 807 -27.97 9.66 11.97
N LEU A 808 -29.06 10.13 12.57
CA LEU A 808 -29.04 10.47 14.00
C LEU A 808 -28.92 9.18 14.84
N PRO A 809 -28.10 9.15 15.90
CA PRO A 809 -28.01 7.99 16.78
C PRO A 809 -29.38 7.50 17.25
N GLY A 810 -29.65 6.21 17.03
CA GLY A 810 -30.91 5.53 17.38
C GLY A 810 -32.05 5.64 16.36
N ASP A 811 -31.89 6.39 15.25
CA ASP A 811 -32.80 6.34 14.11
C ASP A 811 -32.52 5.08 13.25
N PRO A 812 -33.53 4.47 12.59
CA PRO A 812 -33.31 3.30 11.75
C PRO A 812 -32.40 3.59 10.56
N VAL A 813 -31.40 2.74 10.34
CA VAL A 813 -30.49 2.76 9.20
C VAL A 813 -31.03 1.92 8.03
N PRO A 814 -30.50 2.08 6.80
CA PRO A 814 -30.84 1.21 5.69
C PRO A 814 -30.54 -0.26 6.02
N ALA A 815 -31.46 -1.17 5.63
CA ALA A 815 -31.36 -2.57 6.03
C ALA A 815 -30.12 -3.32 5.48
N ASP A 816 -29.55 -2.86 4.37
CA ASP A 816 -28.33 -3.45 3.82
C ASP A 816 -27.05 -2.82 4.41
N ARG A 817 -27.16 -1.74 5.22
CA ARG A 817 -26.03 -1.01 5.77
C ARG A 817 -25.15 -1.90 6.65
N HIS A 818 -25.74 -2.61 7.61
CA HIS A 818 -25.04 -3.61 8.46
C HIS A 818 -24.16 -4.64 7.71
N ALA A 819 -24.30 -4.79 6.40
CA ALA A 819 -23.55 -5.74 5.59
C ALA A 819 -22.88 -5.11 4.38
N SER A 820 -23.01 -3.79 4.16
CA SER A 820 -22.45 -3.15 2.97
C SER A 820 -20.96 -2.92 3.11
N ASP A 821 -20.53 -2.59 4.33
CA ASP A 821 -19.17 -2.17 4.65
C ASP A 821 -18.66 -2.92 5.90
N ALA A 822 -18.94 -4.23 5.97
CA ALA A 822 -18.82 -5.01 7.21
C ALA A 822 -17.49 -5.76 7.24
N ASP A 823 -16.53 -5.19 7.94
CA ASP A 823 -15.13 -5.53 7.84
C ASP A 823 -14.68 -6.53 8.89
N VAL A 824 -13.59 -7.23 8.58
CA VAL A 824 -12.84 -7.98 9.59
C VAL A 824 -11.43 -7.48 9.62
N ILE A 825 -11.06 -6.93 10.77
CA ILE A 825 -9.79 -6.28 11.00
C ILE A 825 -9.03 -7.06 12.07
N VAL A 826 -7.78 -7.41 11.76
CA VAL A 826 -6.83 -7.99 12.71
C VAL A 826 -5.64 -7.05 12.79
N GLY A 827 -5.30 -6.57 14.01
CA GLY A 827 -4.14 -5.70 14.23
C GLY A 827 -2.85 -6.43 13.86
N ASP A 828 -2.53 -7.47 14.63
CA ASP A 828 -1.34 -8.28 14.40
C ASP A 828 -1.48 -9.33 13.26
N ASN A 829 -0.45 -10.17 13.16
CA ASN A 829 -0.43 -11.42 12.41
C ASN A 829 -1.63 -12.37 12.64
N GLY A 830 -2.27 -12.79 11.55
CA GLY A 830 -3.47 -13.64 11.62
C GLY A 830 -3.86 -14.36 10.34
N GLN A 831 -4.99 -15.05 10.40
CA GLN A 831 -5.65 -15.66 9.26
C GLN A 831 -7.12 -15.24 9.24
N ILE A 832 -7.54 -14.58 8.15
CA ILE A 832 -8.96 -14.34 7.87
C ILE A 832 -9.43 -15.34 6.81
N ILE A 833 -10.41 -16.16 7.17
CA ILE A 833 -10.90 -17.26 6.32
C ILE A 833 -12.39 -17.08 6.03
N ARG A 834 -12.73 -16.81 4.77
CA ARG A 834 -14.11 -16.80 4.26
C ARG A 834 -14.67 -18.22 4.18
N VAL A 835 -15.82 -18.45 4.81
CA VAL A 835 -16.39 -19.79 4.97
C VAL A 835 -17.32 -20.16 3.82
N VAL A 836 -16.91 -21.14 3.00
CA VAL A 836 -17.64 -21.55 1.78
C VAL A 836 -18.48 -22.83 1.95
N GLY A 837 -18.45 -23.46 3.13
CA GLY A 837 -19.25 -24.63 3.40
C GLY A 837 -19.11 -25.22 4.80
N LEU A 838 -19.94 -26.23 5.10
CA LEU A 838 -20.04 -26.87 6.40
C LEU A 838 -19.69 -28.37 6.34
N LYS A 839 -19.27 -28.93 7.47
CA LYS A 839 -18.96 -30.37 7.67
C LYS A 839 -18.02 -30.95 6.60
N GLY A 840 -17.01 -30.20 6.18
CA GLY A 840 -16.03 -30.58 5.15
C GLY A 840 -16.58 -30.56 3.72
N THR A 841 -17.82 -30.09 3.52
CA THR A 841 -18.52 -30.11 2.23
C THR A 841 -18.72 -28.69 1.71
N ASP A 842 -18.01 -28.35 0.62
CA ASP A 842 -18.14 -27.08 -0.09
C ASP A 842 -19.57 -26.87 -0.60
N GLY A 843 -20.11 -25.68 -0.35
CA GLY A 843 -21.50 -25.31 -0.63
C GLY A 843 -22.56 -25.87 0.33
N GLU A 844 -22.21 -26.68 1.33
CA GLU A 844 -23.17 -27.08 2.37
C GLU A 844 -23.46 -25.90 3.29
N GLY A 845 -24.74 -25.54 3.49
CA GLY A 845 -25.14 -24.42 4.34
C GLY A 845 -25.21 -23.07 3.63
N VAL A 846 -24.74 -23.00 2.38
CA VAL A 846 -24.79 -21.81 1.53
C VAL A 846 -26.19 -21.61 0.94
N ILE A 847 -26.66 -20.36 0.88
CA ILE A 847 -27.95 -19.96 0.27
C ILE A 847 -27.69 -19.41 -1.14
N ALA A 848 -28.57 -19.73 -2.09
CA ALA A 848 -28.41 -19.32 -3.49
C ALA A 848 -28.64 -17.80 -3.69
N PRO A 849 -27.87 -17.14 -4.59
CA PRO A 849 -26.79 -17.70 -5.43
C PRO A 849 -25.55 -18.05 -4.58
N ASN A 850 -25.05 -19.28 -4.75
CA ASN A 850 -24.12 -19.88 -3.79
C ASN A 850 -22.75 -19.19 -3.79
N ARG A 851 -22.31 -18.60 -2.67
CA ARG A 851 -20.89 -18.27 -2.45
C ARG A 851 -20.39 -18.63 -1.05
N TYR A 852 -21.04 -18.06 -0.04
CA TYR A 852 -20.60 -18.14 1.35
C TYR A 852 -21.71 -18.66 2.27
N VAL A 853 -21.31 -19.21 3.40
CA VAL A 853 -22.24 -19.51 4.50
C VAL A 853 -22.77 -18.18 5.04
N THR A 854 -24.02 -18.16 5.52
CA THR A 854 -24.67 -16.95 6.04
C THR A 854 -25.06 -17.12 7.50
N PHE A 855 -24.98 -16.05 8.28
CA PHE A 855 -25.56 -16.01 9.62
C PHE A 855 -27.09 -16.07 9.58
N ASN A 856 -27.71 -16.71 10.58
CA ASN A 856 -29.16 -16.70 10.74
C ASN A 856 -29.65 -15.42 11.44
N TYR A 857 -28.79 -14.78 12.23
CA TYR A 857 -29.13 -13.53 12.92
C TYR A 857 -29.14 -12.34 11.95
N ASP A 858 -28.33 -12.39 10.89
CA ASP A 858 -28.33 -11.41 9.80
C ASP A 858 -29.60 -11.55 8.95
N ASN A 859 -30.66 -10.93 9.47
CA ASN A 859 -31.95 -10.82 8.83
C ASN A 859 -32.33 -9.35 8.55
N TYR A 860 -31.32 -8.48 8.45
CA TYR A 860 -31.48 -7.05 8.17
C TYR A 860 -31.97 -6.84 6.74
N GLY A 861 -31.10 -7.13 5.76
CA GLY A 861 -31.28 -6.80 4.35
C GLY A 861 -31.19 -7.99 3.38
N ALA A 862 -31.08 -7.64 2.10
CA ALA A 862 -30.81 -8.56 0.99
C ALA A 862 -29.32 -8.86 0.84
N VAL A 863 -28.45 -7.86 1.07
CA VAL A 863 -27.01 -8.07 1.28
C VAL A 863 -26.85 -8.84 2.59
N LYS A 864 -25.88 -9.74 2.63
CA LYS A 864 -25.61 -10.60 3.78
C LYS A 864 -24.19 -10.34 4.25
N ILE A 865 -24.02 -10.30 5.56
CA ILE A 865 -22.70 -10.32 6.21
C ILE A 865 -21.97 -11.59 5.79
N LEU A 866 -20.74 -11.44 5.35
CA LEU A 866 -19.84 -12.53 5.00
C LEU A 866 -19.32 -13.22 6.26
N VAL A 867 -19.51 -14.54 6.32
CA VAL A 867 -19.02 -15.32 7.44
C VAL A 867 -17.52 -15.55 7.29
N ARG A 868 -16.74 -14.91 8.16
CA ARG A 868 -15.29 -15.09 8.29
C ARG A 868 -14.92 -15.76 9.61
N GLY A 869 -13.88 -16.57 9.56
CA GLY A 869 -13.23 -17.15 10.74
C GLY A 869 -11.82 -16.59 10.91
N VAL A 870 -11.47 -16.20 12.12
CA VAL A 870 -10.17 -15.60 12.46
C VAL A 870 -9.35 -16.52 13.35
N SER A 871 -8.07 -16.67 13.04
CA SER A 871 -7.08 -17.31 13.92
C SER A 871 -5.84 -16.41 14.03
N TYR A 872 -5.41 -16.11 15.26
CA TYR A 872 -4.15 -15.40 15.48
C TYR A 872 -2.95 -16.30 15.14
N LEU A 873 -1.89 -15.69 14.63
CA LEU A 873 -0.58 -16.32 14.45
C LEU A 873 0.40 -15.72 15.45
N ASP A 874 1.42 -16.49 15.83
CA ASP A 874 2.50 -16.01 16.72
C ASP A 874 2.04 -15.34 18.01
N TYR A 875 0.90 -15.82 18.50
CA TYR A 875 0.16 -15.24 19.60
C TYR A 875 -0.10 -16.28 20.69
N THR A 876 -0.08 -15.83 21.94
CA THR A 876 -0.46 -16.65 23.09
C THR A 876 -1.70 -16.08 23.76
N PRO A 877 -2.84 -16.80 23.72
CA PRO A 877 -4.01 -16.43 24.49
C PRO A 877 -3.68 -16.34 25.99
N GLY A 878 -4.06 -15.22 26.59
CA GLY A 878 -3.82 -14.76 27.94
C GLY A 878 -2.43 -14.16 28.18
N GLY A 879 -1.62 -14.04 27.12
CA GLY A 879 -0.38 -13.29 27.09
C GLY A 879 0.62 -13.60 28.22
N PRO A 880 1.37 -12.57 28.68
CA PRO A 880 2.40 -12.73 29.71
C PRO A 880 1.85 -13.10 31.09
N ASP A 881 0.60 -12.80 31.41
CA ASP A 881 -0.02 -13.18 32.68
C ASP A 881 -0.32 -14.68 32.73
N PHE A 882 -0.81 -15.26 31.64
CA PHE A 882 -1.10 -16.69 31.56
C PHE A 882 0.15 -17.55 31.28
N ARG A 883 1.07 -17.06 30.44
CA ARG A 883 2.31 -17.75 30.02
C ARG A 883 3.55 -16.86 30.13
N PRO A 884 3.94 -16.43 31.35
CA PRO A 884 5.09 -15.54 31.55
C PRO A 884 6.41 -16.13 31.02
N ASP A 885 6.52 -17.46 30.99
CA ASP A 885 7.69 -18.17 30.48
C ASP A 885 7.97 -17.92 28.98
N ARG A 886 6.96 -17.51 28.20
CA ARG A 886 7.09 -17.18 26.77
C ARG A 886 7.66 -15.79 26.53
N PHE A 887 7.43 -14.87 27.46
CA PHE A 887 7.85 -13.47 27.41
C PHE A 887 9.15 -13.21 28.18
N GLY A 888 9.86 -14.27 28.60
CA GLY A 888 11.08 -14.17 29.38
C GLY A 888 10.87 -13.72 30.84
N LEU A 889 9.64 -13.79 31.33
CA LEU A 889 9.26 -13.44 32.69
C LEU A 889 9.27 -14.68 33.59
N ASP A 890 9.62 -14.49 34.86
CA ASP A 890 9.55 -15.57 35.85
C ASP A 890 8.08 -15.71 36.33
N PRO A 891 7.53 -16.93 36.42
CA PRO A 891 6.21 -17.11 37.03
C PRO A 891 6.27 -16.73 38.51
N GLU A 892 5.59 -15.65 38.89
CA GLU A 892 5.52 -15.18 40.27
C GLU A 892 4.64 -16.10 41.13
N GLY A 893 4.80 -16.10 42.46
CA GLY A 893 4.08 -17.03 43.33
C GLY A 893 2.61 -16.64 43.56
N PRO A 894 1.71 -17.57 43.90
CA PRO A 894 0.32 -17.25 44.19
C PRO A 894 0.23 -16.30 45.40
N CYS A 895 -0.42 -15.15 45.22
CA CYS A 895 -0.61 -14.10 46.22
C CYS A 895 -1.05 -14.70 47.57
N SER A 896 -0.10 -14.94 48.47
CA SER A 896 -0.38 -15.64 49.74
C SER A 896 -0.69 -14.63 50.85
N GLY A 897 -1.83 -13.95 50.74
CA GLY A 897 -2.51 -13.35 51.90
C GLY A 897 -2.36 -11.84 52.15
N SER A 898 -1.91 -11.05 51.17
CA SER A 898 -2.21 -9.61 51.04
C SER A 898 -2.78 -9.41 49.64
N PRO A 899 -4.07 -9.07 49.48
CA PRO A 899 -4.78 -9.17 48.21
C PRO A 899 -4.75 -7.90 47.34
N ALA A 900 -3.70 -7.08 47.35
CA ALA A 900 -3.65 -5.85 46.54
C ALA A 900 -2.26 -5.20 46.50
N THR A 901 -1.30 -5.84 45.83
CA THR A 901 0.00 -5.21 45.52
C THR A 901 0.47 -5.73 44.16
N ASP A 902 0.97 -4.84 43.30
CA ASP A 902 1.45 -5.02 41.92
C ASP A 902 2.58 -6.08 41.75
N ALA A 903 2.91 -6.82 42.81
CA ALA A 903 3.95 -7.85 42.88
C ALA A 903 3.39 -9.29 42.73
N CYS A 904 2.23 -9.43 42.10
CA CYS A 904 1.58 -10.72 41.85
C CYS A 904 1.76 -11.23 40.41
N SER A 905 1.98 -10.32 39.46
CA SER A 905 2.40 -10.61 38.09
C SER A 905 3.51 -9.66 37.65
N ALA A 906 4.42 -10.12 36.80
CA ALA A 906 5.45 -9.26 36.23
C ALA A 906 4.87 -8.42 35.09
N ARG A 907 5.19 -7.12 35.10
CA ARG A 907 4.81 -6.19 34.03
C ARG A 907 5.74 -6.35 32.83
N LEU A 908 5.14 -6.36 31.64
CA LEU A 908 5.81 -6.33 30.35
C LEU A 908 5.91 -4.87 29.89
N GLU A 909 7.11 -4.43 29.54
CA GLU A 909 7.33 -3.11 28.95
C GLU A 909 7.15 -3.23 27.44
N LEU A 910 6.10 -2.60 26.91
CA LEU A 910 5.82 -2.48 25.48
C LEU A 910 6.31 -1.13 24.96
N VAL A 911 6.83 -1.13 23.73
CA VAL A 911 7.28 0.08 23.05
C VAL A 911 6.52 0.27 21.73
N PRO A 912 6.36 1.50 21.23
CA PRO A 912 5.81 1.72 19.90
C PRO A 912 6.61 0.99 18.81
N GLY A 913 5.92 0.48 17.80
CA GLY A 913 6.46 -0.40 16.75
C GLY A 913 6.56 -1.86 17.20
N ARG A 914 7.42 -2.64 16.53
CA ARG A 914 7.54 -4.09 16.75
C ARG A 914 7.93 -4.50 18.17
N ASN A 915 7.09 -5.29 18.82
CA ASN A 915 7.43 -6.03 20.04
C ASN A 915 7.55 -7.53 19.74
N SER A 916 8.67 -8.16 20.14
CA SER A 916 8.86 -9.59 19.89
C SER A 916 9.65 -10.31 20.98
N TRP A 917 9.25 -11.56 21.25
CA TRP A 917 9.87 -12.43 22.25
C TRP A 917 10.05 -13.83 21.70
N VAL A 918 11.10 -14.52 22.16
CA VAL A 918 11.38 -15.90 21.77
C VAL A 918 11.72 -16.76 22.99
N SER A 919 10.98 -17.84 23.17
CA SER A 919 11.19 -18.81 24.25
C SER A 919 10.96 -20.24 23.76
N ASP A 920 11.94 -21.12 23.98
CA ASP A 920 11.92 -22.53 23.53
C ASP A 920 11.55 -22.73 22.03
N GLY A 921 11.83 -21.73 21.18
CA GLY A 921 11.55 -21.77 19.74
C GLY A 921 10.11 -21.39 19.35
N HIS A 922 9.33 -20.87 20.30
CA HIS A 922 8.05 -20.21 20.05
C HIS A 922 8.28 -18.71 20.04
N TRP A 923 7.73 -18.02 19.03
CA TRP A 923 7.79 -16.57 18.89
C TRP A 923 6.46 -15.96 19.31
N GLU A 924 6.54 -14.84 20.00
CA GLU A 924 5.43 -13.92 20.27
C GLU A 924 5.75 -12.63 19.52
N ILE A 925 4.80 -12.13 18.74
CA ILE A 925 4.94 -10.91 17.92
C ILE A 925 3.68 -10.07 18.17
N ALA A 926 3.86 -8.76 18.34
CA ALA A 926 2.83 -7.84 18.80
C ALA A 926 3.13 -6.38 18.39
N GLY A 927 2.08 -5.67 18.01
CA GLY A 927 2.01 -4.25 17.72
C GLY A 927 1.52 -3.38 18.88
N ASN A 928 1.14 -2.15 18.58
CA ASN A 928 0.26 -1.35 19.44
C ASN A 928 -0.62 -0.60 18.46
N ASP A 929 -1.75 -1.19 18.14
CA ASP A 929 -2.50 -0.84 16.95
C ASP A 929 -3.64 0.10 17.30
N GLU A 930 -4.02 0.96 16.37
CA GLU A 930 -5.23 1.76 16.47
C GLU A 930 -6.18 1.40 15.34
N VAL A 931 -7.35 0.88 15.71
CA VAL A 931 -8.36 0.41 14.76
C VAL A 931 -9.63 1.26 14.85
N HIS A 932 -10.17 1.63 13.69
CA HIS A 932 -11.48 2.28 13.53
C HIS A 932 -12.34 1.42 12.61
N GLY A 933 -13.49 0.94 13.09
CA GLY A 933 -14.43 0.12 12.31
C GLY A 933 -15.08 0.92 11.18
N GLY A 934 -15.49 2.16 11.45
CA GLY A 934 -16.17 3.00 10.46
C GLY A 934 -17.69 2.81 10.49
N LEU A 935 -18.29 2.45 9.35
CA LEU A 935 -19.74 2.22 9.25
C LEU A 935 -19.98 0.72 9.06
N SER A 936 -21.11 0.21 9.60
CA SER A 936 -21.60 -1.18 9.45
C SER A 936 -21.14 -2.11 10.58
N ASP A 937 -21.46 -3.41 10.49
CA ASP A 937 -21.19 -4.34 11.59
C ASP A 937 -19.78 -4.93 11.43
N ASP A 938 -18.82 -4.49 12.25
CA ASP A 938 -17.42 -4.89 12.12
C ASP A 938 -16.98 -5.96 13.13
N TRP A 939 -15.94 -6.72 12.77
CA TRP A 939 -15.21 -7.58 13.70
C TRP A 939 -13.77 -7.14 13.84
N ILE A 940 -13.44 -6.66 15.03
CA ILE A 940 -12.12 -6.14 15.36
C ILE A 940 -11.41 -7.10 16.33
N TYR A 941 -10.19 -7.49 15.98
CA TYR A 941 -9.30 -8.36 16.73
C TYR A 941 -7.95 -7.65 16.90
N LEU A 942 -7.67 -7.05 18.05
CA LEU A 942 -6.45 -6.24 18.19
C LEU A 942 -5.22 -7.14 18.36
N GLY A 943 -5.28 -8.12 19.26
CA GLY A 943 -4.22 -9.10 19.42
C GLY A 943 -3.42 -8.86 20.69
N GLY A 944 -2.12 -8.61 20.55
CA GLY A 944 -1.23 -8.31 21.67
C GLY A 944 -0.63 -6.93 21.49
N GLY A 945 -0.64 -6.13 22.55
CA GLY A 945 -0.22 -4.73 22.40
C GLY A 945 -0.97 -3.86 23.41
N ASN A 946 -0.59 -2.59 23.55
CA ASN A 946 -1.52 -1.64 24.18
C ASN A 946 -2.30 -0.97 23.06
N ASP A 947 -3.45 -1.56 22.72
CA ASP A 947 -4.15 -1.23 21.50
C ASP A 947 -5.26 -0.19 21.75
N VAL A 948 -5.74 0.41 20.67
CA VAL A 948 -6.83 1.36 20.64
C VAL A 948 -7.87 0.87 19.64
N ALA A 949 -9.13 0.81 20.05
CA ALA A 949 -10.23 0.45 19.14
C ALA A 949 -11.43 1.38 19.25
N TYR A 950 -11.95 1.75 18.08
CA TYR A 950 -13.23 2.40 17.89
C TYR A 950 -14.11 1.48 17.03
N GLY A 951 -15.25 1.04 17.55
CA GLY A 951 -16.28 0.38 16.73
C GLY A 951 -16.99 1.37 15.80
N ASP A 952 -17.01 2.64 16.19
CA ASP A 952 -17.67 3.73 15.46
C ASP A 952 -19.17 3.56 15.29
N ALA A 953 -19.69 2.97 14.21
CA ALA A 953 -21.12 2.98 13.93
C ALA A 953 -21.68 1.64 13.43
N ASP A 954 -22.83 1.27 14.00
CA ASP A 954 -23.60 0.02 13.83
C ASP A 954 -23.16 -1.10 14.81
N ASP A 955 -23.43 -2.39 14.55
CA ASP A 955 -23.44 -3.40 15.63
C ASP A 955 -22.15 -4.24 15.71
N ASP A 956 -21.08 -3.71 16.32
CA ASP A 956 -19.73 -4.29 16.23
C ASP A 956 -19.44 -5.45 17.20
N ASP A 957 -18.40 -6.22 16.93
CA ASP A 957 -17.77 -7.21 17.81
C ASP A 957 -16.27 -6.92 17.95
N ILE A 958 -15.85 -6.37 19.09
CA ILE A 958 -14.46 -5.96 19.38
C ILE A 958 -13.85 -6.86 20.45
N ILE A 959 -12.65 -7.39 20.18
CA ILE A 959 -11.84 -8.18 21.11
C ILE A 959 -10.46 -7.52 21.18
N GLY A 960 -10.07 -7.03 22.37
CA GLY A 960 -8.76 -6.42 22.59
C GLY A 960 -7.66 -7.47 22.56
N GLY A 961 -7.62 -8.37 23.55
CA GLY A 961 -6.68 -9.49 23.55
C GLY A 961 -5.83 -9.50 24.80
N TRP A 962 -4.53 -9.25 24.74
CA TRP A 962 -3.76 -9.00 25.97
C TRP A 962 -2.99 -7.70 25.84
N GLY A 963 -2.87 -6.99 26.95
CA GLY A 963 -2.23 -5.68 27.04
C GLY A 963 -3.10 -4.70 27.80
N ASN A 964 -2.86 -3.41 27.65
CA ASN A 964 -3.68 -2.39 28.32
C ASN A 964 -4.42 -1.59 27.25
N ASP A 965 -5.62 -2.05 26.89
CA ASP A 965 -6.30 -1.55 25.71
C ASP A 965 -7.21 -0.36 26.04
N TRP A 966 -7.45 0.51 25.06
CA TRP A 966 -8.46 1.55 25.13
C TRP A 966 -9.52 1.30 24.05
N ILE A 967 -10.74 0.99 24.45
CA ILE A 967 -11.79 0.54 23.54
C ILE A 967 -13.05 1.39 23.69
N SER A 968 -13.64 1.80 22.57
CA SER A 968 -14.91 2.52 22.49
C SER A 968 -15.85 1.88 21.45
N GLY A 969 -17.03 1.43 21.88
CA GLY A 969 -18.01 0.81 20.97
C GLY A 969 -18.70 1.78 19.99
N GLY A 970 -18.83 3.07 20.33
CA GLY A 970 -19.44 4.03 19.42
C GLY A 970 -20.97 3.98 19.41
N VAL A 971 -21.62 4.05 18.25
CA VAL A 971 -23.08 4.10 18.07
C VAL A 971 -23.57 2.75 17.58
N GLY A 972 -24.14 1.92 18.45
CA GLY A 972 -24.31 0.53 18.04
C GLY A 972 -24.89 -0.40 19.09
N GLN A 973 -25.12 -1.67 18.77
CA GLN A 973 -25.26 -2.71 19.80
C GLN A 973 -24.00 -3.56 19.85
N ASP A 974 -22.98 -2.98 20.45
CA ASP A 974 -21.62 -3.50 20.34
C ASP A 974 -21.40 -4.64 21.33
N GLY A 975 -20.62 -5.63 20.92
CA GLY A 975 -20.02 -6.61 21.79
C GLY A 975 -18.58 -6.21 22.02
N ILE A 976 -18.20 -5.92 23.26
CA ILE A 976 -16.81 -5.58 23.60
C ILE A 976 -16.29 -6.55 24.62
N LEU A 977 -15.17 -7.17 24.29
CA LEU A 977 -14.33 -7.95 25.19
C LEU A 977 -12.96 -7.27 25.28
N GLY A 978 -12.54 -6.88 26.49
CA GLY A 978 -11.23 -6.27 26.70
C GLY A 978 -10.12 -7.28 26.43
N ASP A 979 -10.20 -8.45 27.07
CA ASP A 979 -9.21 -9.50 26.90
C ASP A 979 -9.51 -10.49 25.76
N ASP A 980 -8.71 -11.55 25.69
CA ASP A 980 -8.96 -12.78 24.95
C ASP A 980 -10.36 -13.42 25.15
N GLY A 981 -10.88 -13.94 24.04
CA GLY A 981 -12.05 -14.81 24.05
C GLY A 981 -12.76 -14.82 22.71
N ARG A 982 -14.08 -15.05 22.72
CA ARG A 982 -14.94 -14.92 21.54
C ARG A 982 -16.29 -14.32 21.88
N ILE A 983 -16.82 -13.56 20.94
CA ILE A 983 -18.18 -13.02 20.98
C ILE A 983 -19.06 -13.81 19.99
N PHE A 984 -20.20 -14.27 20.48
CA PHE A 984 -21.16 -15.05 19.69
C PHE A 984 -22.47 -14.28 19.52
N THR A 985 -22.57 -13.56 18.41
CA THR A 985 -23.72 -12.74 18.03
C THR A 985 -24.91 -13.59 17.57
N SER A 986 -26.11 -13.28 18.06
CA SER A 986 -27.33 -14.02 17.74
C SER A 986 -28.58 -13.16 17.96
N ARG A 987 -29.76 -13.68 17.61
CA ARG A 987 -31.05 -13.05 17.96
C ARG A 987 -31.89 -13.91 18.88
N ASN A 988 -32.63 -13.25 19.76
CA ASN A 988 -33.64 -13.90 20.59
C ASN A 988 -34.83 -14.36 19.75
N SER A 989 -34.96 -15.67 19.56
CA SER A 989 -36.05 -16.28 18.77
C SER A 989 -36.45 -17.63 19.35
N ASP A 990 -37.73 -18.01 19.21
CA ASP A 990 -38.20 -19.36 19.53
C ASP A 990 -38.26 -20.29 18.30
N LEU A 991 -37.93 -19.76 17.12
CA LEU A 991 -37.94 -20.47 15.85
C LEU A 991 -36.55 -20.89 15.38
N TYR A 992 -35.53 -20.09 15.66
CA TYR A 992 -34.15 -20.28 15.21
C TYR A 992 -33.16 -19.78 16.28
N GLY A 993 -31.94 -20.30 16.23
CA GLY A 993 -30.79 -19.76 16.96
C GLY A 993 -29.68 -19.42 15.97
N GLU A 994 -28.43 -19.39 16.43
CA GLU A 994 -27.25 -19.23 15.57
C GLU A 994 -26.39 -20.52 15.60
N PRO A 995 -26.60 -21.46 14.67
CA PRO A 995 -25.86 -22.72 14.60
C PRO A 995 -24.36 -22.56 14.43
N LEU A 996 -23.90 -21.52 13.71
CA LEU A 996 -22.46 -21.28 13.51
C LEU A 996 -21.77 -20.97 14.83
N TYR A 997 -22.47 -20.34 15.78
CA TYR A 997 -21.95 -20.13 17.13
C TYR A 997 -22.47 -21.14 18.16
N GLY A 998 -23.19 -22.19 17.72
CA GLY A 998 -23.79 -23.18 18.62
C GLY A 998 -24.86 -22.63 19.57
N VAL A 999 -25.44 -21.46 19.27
CA VAL A 999 -26.47 -20.82 20.09
C VAL A 999 -27.85 -21.40 19.75
N ALA A 1000 -28.51 -21.99 20.75
CA ALA A 1000 -29.83 -22.59 20.60
C ALA A 1000 -30.97 -21.55 20.64
N PRO A 1001 -32.12 -21.82 19.98
CA PRO A 1001 -33.32 -21.01 20.14
C PRO A 1001 -33.85 -21.03 21.58
N LEU A 1002 -34.54 -19.97 21.97
CA LEU A 1002 -35.22 -19.85 23.25
C LEU A 1002 -36.55 -20.60 23.26
N TYR A 1003 -37.10 -20.87 24.45
CA TYR A 1003 -38.42 -21.44 24.59
C TYR A 1003 -39.53 -20.38 24.42
N PRO A 1004 -40.70 -20.74 23.85
CA PRO A 1004 -41.81 -19.81 23.66
C PRO A 1004 -42.34 -19.20 24.97
N THR A 1005 -42.82 -17.96 24.91
CA THR A 1005 -43.35 -17.23 26.06
C THR A 1005 -44.45 -18.01 26.80
N GLY A 1006 -44.40 -18.01 28.14
CA GLY A 1006 -45.45 -18.59 28.99
C GLY A 1006 -45.44 -20.11 29.13
N THR A 1007 -44.42 -20.79 28.62
CA THR A 1007 -44.23 -22.25 28.77
C THR A 1007 -43.39 -22.64 29.99
N CYS A 1008 -42.84 -21.67 30.73
CA CYS A 1008 -42.07 -21.88 31.97
C CYS A 1008 -42.89 -22.68 33.02
N PRO A 1009 -42.41 -23.87 33.45
CA PRO A 1009 -43.15 -24.74 34.38
C PRO A 1009 -43.30 -24.19 35.81
N GLU A 1010 -42.46 -23.23 36.21
CA GLU A 1010 -42.32 -22.82 37.62
C GLU A 1010 -43.00 -21.49 37.96
N LYS A 1011 -43.56 -21.42 39.18
CA LYS A 1011 -44.24 -20.23 39.71
C LYS A 1011 -43.28 -19.41 40.59
N LYS A 1012 -42.95 -18.21 40.10
CA LYS A 1012 -42.60 -16.98 40.82
C LYS A 1012 -41.27 -16.87 41.59
N ASN A 1013 -40.50 -17.93 41.83
CA ASN A 1013 -39.29 -17.81 42.69
C ASN A 1013 -37.99 -18.41 42.12
N VAL A 1014 -37.99 -18.97 40.91
CA VAL A 1014 -36.79 -19.42 40.17
C VAL A 1014 -36.95 -18.92 38.74
N LEU A 1015 -35.96 -18.18 38.24
CA LEU A 1015 -35.98 -17.61 36.89
C LEU A 1015 -35.82 -18.75 35.87
N CYS A 1016 -36.82 -18.95 35.02
CA CYS A 1016 -36.68 -19.80 33.85
C CYS A 1016 -35.93 -18.99 32.78
N GLN A 1017 -34.59 -18.96 32.82
CA GLN A 1017 -33.75 -18.01 32.06
C GLN A 1017 -33.81 -18.16 30.53
N GLU A 1018 -34.29 -19.30 30.01
CA GLU A 1018 -34.23 -19.66 28.58
C GLU A 1018 -35.54 -19.38 27.81
N TYR A 1019 -36.35 -18.39 28.22
CA TYR A 1019 -37.68 -18.17 27.64
C TYR A 1019 -37.79 -16.76 27.05
N LEU A 1020 -38.46 -16.68 25.89
CA LEU A 1020 -38.70 -15.45 25.15
C LEU A 1020 -39.68 -14.52 25.88
N ASN A 1021 -39.43 -13.22 25.82
CA ASN A 1021 -40.25 -12.14 26.39
C ASN A 1021 -40.60 -12.37 27.88
N GLN A 1022 -39.62 -12.80 28.68
CA GLN A 1022 -39.86 -13.15 30.08
C GLN A 1022 -39.95 -11.91 30.97
N TRP A 1023 -41.08 -11.73 31.64
CA TRP A 1023 -41.22 -10.72 32.69
C TRP A 1023 -40.51 -11.17 33.98
N ILE A 1024 -39.60 -10.33 34.46
CA ILE A 1024 -38.88 -10.49 35.74
C ILE A 1024 -39.16 -9.30 36.66
N ALA A 1025 -39.08 -9.53 37.97
CA ALA A 1025 -39.23 -8.46 38.95
C ALA A 1025 -38.49 -8.75 40.25
N THR A 1026 -38.04 -7.70 40.91
CA THR A 1026 -37.51 -7.80 42.28
C THR A 1026 -38.65 -8.10 43.27
N PRO A 1027 -38.34 -8.68 44.45
CA PRO A 1027 -39.37 -9.00 45.44
C PRO A 1027 -40.28 -7.81 45.76
N GLY A 1028 -41.60 -7.97 45.51
CA GLY A 1028 -42.58 -6.92 45.72
C GLY A 1028 -42.80 -6.01 44.50
N ASP A 1029 -42.29 -6.38 43.34
CA ASP A 1029 -42.44 -5.70 42.05
C ASP A 1029 -41.91 -4.25 42.08
N VAL A 1030 -40.83 -4.02 42.83
CA VAL A 1030 -40.22 -2.69 43.02
C VAL A 1030 -39.49 -2.24 41.75
N GLN A 1031 -38.83 -3.19 41.09
CA GLN A 1031 -38.25 -3.07 39.76
C GLN A 1031 -38.78 -4.23 38.92
N THR A 1032 -39.07 -3.96 37.66
CA THR A 1032 -39.63 -4.93 36.71
C THR A 1032 -38.92 -4.77 35.38
N ALA A 1033 -38.57 -5.87 34.74
CA ALA A 1033 -37.99 -5.88 33.40
C ALA A 1033 -38.61 -6.99 32.55
N VAL A 1034 -38.50 -6.89 31.23
CA VAL A 1034 -38.74 -8.00 30.30
C VAL A 1034 -37.38 -8.34 29.72
N ILE A 1035 -36.95 -9.60 29.84
CA ILE A 1035 -35.69 -10.10 29.29
C ILE A 1035 -35.95 -11.02 28.10
N ASN A 1036 -34.91 -11.26 27.30
CA ASN A 1036 -34.94 -12.08 26.09
C ASN A 1036 -36.06 -11.62 25.13
N ILE A 1037 -36.07 -10.33 24.80
CA ILE A 1037 -37.10 -9.75 23.93
C ILE A 1037 -36.96 -10.36 22.52
N GLU A 1038 -38.08 -10.77 21.93
CA GLU A 1038 -38.10 -11.40 20.61
C GLU A 1038 -37.58 -10.47 19.51
N GLY A 1039 -36.54 -10.90 18.79
CA GLY A 1039 -35.92 -10.17 17.68
C GLY A 1039 -34.67 -9.38 18.07
N ASP A 1040 -34.50 -9.02 19.34
CA ASP A 1040 -33.34 -8.27 19.83
C ASP A 1040 -32.05 -9.08 19.64
N LEU A 1041 -30.95 -8.37 19.35
CA LEU A 1041 -29.61 -8.95 19.36
C LEU A 1041 -29.26 -9.47 20.75
N LYS A 1042 -28.33 -10.42 20.74
CA LYS A 1042 -27.79 -11.06 21.90
C LYS A 1042 -26.36 -11.48 21.59
N LYS A 1043 -25.40 -10.86 22.28
CA LYS A 1043 -24.01 -11.26 22.30
C LYS A 1043 -23.79 -12.27 23.44
N THR A 1044 -23.05 -13.36 23.19
CA THR A 1044 -22.68 -14.35 24.22
C THR A 1044 -21.16 -14.47 24.25
N PHE A 1045 -20.54 -14.18 25.40
CA PHE A 1045 -19.10 -14.22 25.56
C PHE A 1045 -18.61 -15.62 25.95
N ASP A 1046 -17.54 -16.05 25.30
CA ASP A 1046 -16.68 -17.15 25.72
C ASP A 1046 -15.37 -16.55 26.21
N LEU A 1047 -15.21 -16.53 27.54
CA LEU A 1047 -14.02 -15.97 28.20
C LEU A 1047 -12.97 -17.08 28.24
N THR A 1048 -12.02 -17.04 27.30
CA THR A 1048 -10.96 -18.03 27.20
C THR A 1048 -9.66 -17.32 26.85
N PRO A 1049 -8.59 -17.48 27.66
CA PRO A 1049 -8.59 -18.23 28.91
C PRO A 1049 -9.51 -17.60 29.97
N PHE A 1050 -10.22 -18.43 30.74
CA PHE A 1050 -11.22 -17.93 31.71
C PHE A 1050 -10.59 -17.08 32.83
N ASN A 1051 -9.30 -17.24 33.10
CA ASN A 1051 -8.55 -16.46 34.09
C ASN A 1051 -7.04 -16.56 33.86
N LEU A 1052 -6.31 -15.46 34.02
CA LEU A 1052 -4.90 -15.33 33.64
C LEU A 1052 -3.89 -15.77 34.71
N THR A 1053 -4.24 -16.76 35.53
CA THR A 1053 -3.24 -17.32 36.47
C THR A 1053 -2.16 -18.07 35.69
N PRO A 1054 -0.85 -17.84 35.97
CA PRO A 1054 0.21 -18.52 35.24
C PRO A 1054 0.03 -20.04 35.24
N ASN A 1055 -0.08 -20.64 34.06
CA ASN A 1055 -0.44 -22.06 33.91
C ASN A 1055 0.54 -22.98 34.68
N ALA A 1056 1.82 -22.58 34.76
CA ALA A 1056 2.85 -23.28 35.52
C ALA A 1056 2.53 -23.43 37.04
N LEU A 1057 1.68 -22.56 37.59
CA LEU A 1057 1.26 -22.56 39.00
C LEU A 1057 0.02 -23.43 39.27
N GLY A 1058 -0.64 -23.92 38.22
CA GLY A 1058 -1.80 -24.79 38.31
C GLY A 1058 -3.12 -24.03 38.26
N SER A 1059 -4.10 -24.43 39.08
CA SER A 1059 -5.50 -23.99 38.96
C SER A 1059 -5.72 -22.48 39.08
N ASP A 1060 -6.65 -21.98 38.27
CA ASP A 1060 -7.15 -20.61 38.20
C ASP A 1060 -7.41 -20.01 39.59
N GLN A 1061 -6.92 -18.79 39.80
CA GLN A 1061 -7.08 -18.01 41.01
C GLN A 1061 -7.84 -16.70 40.72
N PRO A 1062 -9.10 -16.55 41.14
CA PRO A 1062 -9.88 -15.32 40.91
C PRO A 1062 -9.35 -14.07 41.64
N LEU A 1063 -8.22 -14.20 42.33
CA LEU A 1063 -7.53 -13.15 43.08
C LEU A 1063 -6.13 -12.91 42.50
N PHE A 1064 -5.85 -13.50 41.34
CA PHE A 1064 -4.66 -13.18 40.58
C PHE A 1064 -4.87 -11.81 39.96
N ASP A 1065 -3.85 -10.97 40.11
CA ASP A 1065 -3.82 -9.60 39.65
C ASP A 1065 -2.97 -9.61 38.37
N ALA A 1066 -3.64 -9.46 37.22
CA ALA A 1066 -3.04 -9.57 35.90
C ALA A 1066 -2.64 -8.16 35.46
N ASN A 1067 -1.34 -7.88 35.47
CA ASN A 1067 -0.82 -6.51 35.29
C ASN A 1067 -0.67 -6.10 33.81
N ASN A 1068 -0.97 -7.00 32.87
CA ASN A 1068 -0.85 -6.77 31.42
C ASN A 1068 -2.16 -7.07 30.70
N SER A 1069 -3.28 -6.80 31.37
CA SER A 1069 -4.66 -7.02 30.91
C SER A 1069 -5.59 -5.96 31.53
N ASP A 1070 -5.10 -4.73 31.74
CA ASP A 1070 -5.88 -3.68 32.39
C ASP A 1070 -6.51 -2.77 31.35
N ASP A 1071 -7.80 -2.95 31.07
CA ASP A 1071 -8.44 -2.25 29.94
C ASP A 1071 -9.26 -1.03 30.34
N VAL A 1072 -9.44 -0.12 29.39
CA VAL A 1072 -10.38 1.00 29.47
C VAL A 1072 -11.46 0.79 28.41
N ILE A 1073 -12.70 0.55 28.84
CA ILE A 1073 -13.80 0.21 27.93
C ILE A 1073 -14.95 1.19 28.05
N PHE A 1074 -15.34 1.78 26.93
CA PHE A 1074 -16.54 2.58 26.76
C PHE A 1074 -17.54 1.86 25.87
N GLY A 1075 -18.77 1.69 26.36
CA GLY A 1075 -19.80 0.99 25.60
C GLY A 1075 -20.28 1.74 24.37
N GLY A 1076 -20.55 3.05 24.51
CA GLY A 1076 -21.10 3.84 23.40
C GLY A 1076 -22.46 4.49 23.65
N LEU A 1077 -23.05 5.00 22.57
CA LEU A 1077 -24.46 5.36 22.43
C LEU A 1077 -25.22 4.18 21.80
N GLY A 1078 -25.67 3.26 22.65
CA GLY A 1078 -26.42 2.07 22.26
C GLY A 1078 -27.43 2.21 21.10
N GLY A 1079 -27.72 1.10 20.42
CA GLY A 1079 -28.29 1.10 19.07
C GLY A 1079 -29.79 1.41 18.88
N GLU A 1080 -30.29 1.01 17.71
CA GLU A 1080 -31.56 1.45 17.13
C GLU A 1080 -32.81 1.30 18.02
N ILE A 1081 -33.75 2.25 17.88
CA ILE A 1081 -35.06 2.16 18.53
C ILE A 1081 -35.99 1.19 17.79
N LEU A 1082 -36.12 -0.03 18.30
CA LEU A 1082 -37.02 -1.05 17.74
C LEU A 1082 -38.53 -0.74 17.99
N TYR A 1083 -39.35 -0.77 16.92
CA TYR A 1083 -40.79 -0.50 17.00
C TYR A 1083 -41.62 -1.74 17.37
N TYR A 1084 -41.94 -1.90 18.66
CA TYR A 1084 -42.81 -3.00 19.14
C TYR A 1084 -44.27 -2.62 19.39
N PRO A 1085 -45.24 -3.55 19.13
CA PRO A 1085 -46.66 -3.31 19.40
C PRO A 1085 -46.93 -3.08 20.91
N ALA A 1086 -47.88 -2.19 21.19
CA ALA A 1086 -48.17 -1.60 22.51
C ALA A 1086 -48.56 -2.57 23.67
N GLU A 1087 -48.51 -3.89 23.48
CA GLU A 1087 -49.00 -4.89 24.42
C GLU A 1087 -47.96 -5.38 25.46
N ILE A 1088 -46.67 -5.03 25.31
CA ILE A 1088 -45.63 -5.38 26.29
C ILE A 1088 -45.71 -4.41 27.49
N ALA A 1089 -46.03 -4.92 28.69
CA ALA A 1089 -46.26 -4.11 29.89
C ALA A 1089 -45.08 -4.22 30.89
N GLY A 1090 -44.35 -3.12 31.07
CA GLY A 1090 -43.42 -2.89 32.17
C GLY A 1090 -41.96 -2.70 31.74
N LEU A 1091 -41.45 -1.46 31.78
CA LEU A 1091 -40.03 -1.15 31.91
C LEU A 1091 -39.85 0.13 32.75
N LYS A 1092 -38.82 0.12 33.59
CA LYS A 1092 -38.20 1.28 34.25
C LYS A 1092 -36.67 1.07 34.20
N ASN A 1093 -36.07 1.23 33.02
CA ASN A 1093 -34.74 1.84 32.92
C ASN A 1093 -34.94 3.36 32.79
N ASN A 1094 -33.96 4.16 33.20
CA ASN A 1094 -34.13 5.53 33.69
C ASN A 1094 -34.41 6.64 32.64
N GLN A 1095 -35.17 6.37 31.57
CA GLN A 1095 -35.72 7.42 30.70
C GLN A 1095 -37.20 7.15 30.39
N GLU A 1096 -38.06 8.14 30.67
CA GLU A 1096 -39.45 8.14 30.19
C GLU A 1096 -39.45 8.30 28.66
N VAL A 1097 -39.49 7.20 27.92
CA VAL A 1097 -39.70 7.25 26.47
C VAL A 1097 -41.19 7.50 26.18
N PRO A 1098 -41.55 8.44 25.28
CA PRO A 1098 -42.94 8.68 24.89
C PRO A 1098 -43.63 7.41 24.39
N SER A 1099 -44.95 7.31 24.61
CA SER A 1099 -45.75 6.14 24.26
C SER A 1099 -45.61 5.75 22.78
N GLY A 1100 -45.02 4.58 22.49
CA GLY A 1100 -44.90 4.01 21.15
C GLY A 1100 -43.48 3.69 20.69
N LEU A 1101 -42.46 3.97 21.51
CA LEU A 1101 -41.04 3.70 21.25
C LEU A 1101 -40.44 3.02 22.48
N ARG A 1102 -39.62 1.95 22.33
CA ARG A 1102 -38.98 1.25 23.45
C ARG A 1102 -37.62 0.65 23.06
N GLY A 1103 -36.65 0.87 23.95
CA GLY A 1103 -35.31 0.29 23.94
C GLY A 1103 -34.33 1.17 23.18
N ILE A 1104 -33.38 1.79 23.89
CA ILE A 1104 -32.02 1.91 23.37
C ILE A 1104 -31.43 0.59 23.87
N ALA A 1105 -31.25 -0.39 22.99
CA ALA A 1105 -30.47 -1.56 23.38
C ALA A 1105 -29.08 -1.04 23.69
N GLY A 1106 -28.55 -1.39 24.87
CA GLY A 1106 -27.22 -0.96 25.27
C GLY A 1106 -26.21 -2.04 24.96
N ASP A 1107 -24.96 -1.64 24.96
CA ASP A 1107 -23.83 -2.44 24.53
C ASP A 1107 -23.58 -3.59 25.50
N PHE A 1108 -22.94 -4.63 25.00
CA PHE A 1108 -22.62 -5.84 25.72
C PHE A 1108 -21.14 -5.79 26.05
N LEU A 1109 -20.82 -5.52 27.33
CA LEU A 1109 -19.44 -5.30 27.75
C LEU A 1109 -19.00 -6.39 28.72
N HIS A 1110 -17.79 -6.89 28.48
CA HIS A 1110 -17.01 -7.66 29.43
C HIS A 1110 -15.56 -7.21 29.30
N ALA A 1111 -14.86 -6.97 30.40
CA ALA A 1111 -13.47 -6.55 30.29
C ALA A 1111 -12.56 -7.78 30.25
N GLY A 1112 -12.37 -8.45 31.38
CA GLY A 1112 -11.81 -9.80 31.32
C GLY A 1112 -11.27 -10.20 32.67
N ALA A 1113 -10.00 -10.60 32.69
CA ALA A 1113 -9.13 -10.47 33.84
C ALA A 1113 -8.61 -9.02 33.95
N GLY A 1114 -7.78 -8.73 34.94
CA GLY A 1114 -7.23 -7.38 35.17
C GLY A 1114 -8.13 -6.44 35.97
N ASP A 1115 -7.59 -5.25 36.23
CA ASP A 1115 -8.19 -4.15 36.97
C ASP A 1115 -8.82 -3.11 36.03
N ASP A 1116 -9.86 -3.54 35.32
CA ASP A 1116 -10.46 -2.79 34.22
C ASP A 1116 -11.32 -1.59 34.63
N ALA A 1117 -11.28 -0.56 33.79
CA ALA A 1117 -12.15 0.60 33.84
C ALA A 1117 -13.28 0.52 32.79
N VAL A 1118 -14.43 -0.02 33.18
CA VAL A 1118 -15.60 -0.15 32.28
C VAL A 1118 -16.66 0.93 32.54
N ALA A 1119 -17.03 1.64 31.48
CA ALA A 1119 -18.16 2.56 31.44
C ALA A 1119 -19.16 2.11 30.37
N GLY A 1120 -20.39 1.76 30.78
CA GLY A 1120 -21.49 1.42 29.87
C GLY A 1120 -22.09 2.62 29.12
N GLY A 1121 -21.31 3.64 28.83
CA GLY A 1121 -21.72 4.79 28.06
C GLY A 1121 -20.52 5.36 27.33
N GLU A 1122 -20.84 6.13 26.29
CA GLU A 1122 -19.90 6.76 25.38
C GLU A 1122 -18.72 7.51 26.03
N ALA A 1123 -17.54 7.37 25.41
CA ALA A 1123 -16.33 8.10 25.77
C ALA A 1123 -16.57 9.62 25.72
N ILE A 1124 -16.07 10.34 26.72
CA ILE A 1124 -16.32 11.78 26.84
C ILE A 1124 -15.22 12.59 26.16
N TRP A 1125 -15.58 13.78 25.65
CA TRP A 1125 -14.67 14.64 24.88
C TRP A 1125 -13.46 15.18 25.66
N ASN A 1126 -13.61 15.40 26.97
CA ASN A 1126 -12.55 15.92 27.83
C ASN A 1126 -12.57 15.11 29.13
N ALA A 1127 -11.68 14.13 29.22
CA ALA A 1127 -11.47 13.30 30.39
C ALA A 1127 -10.01 13.32 30.81
N TYR A 1128 -9.82 13.14 32.11
CA TYR A 1128 -8.51 13.11 32.72
C TYR A 1128 -8.49 12.01 33.76
N THR A 1129 -7.36 11.34 33.85
CA THR A 1129 -7.06 10.31 34.83
C THR A 1129 -5.89 10.73 35.71
N GLN A 1130 -5.73 10.00 36.81
CA GLN A 1130 -4.54 10.05 37.64
C GLN A 1130 -3.72 8.79 37.39
N ILE A 1131 -2.43 8.96 37.13
CA ILE A 1131 -1.51 7.84 36.94
C ILE A 1131 -0.68 7.62 38.21
N TYR A 1132 -0.30 6.36 38.39
CA TYR A 1132 0.51 5.85 39.48
C TYR A 1132 1.86 5.39 38.92
N ASP A 1133 2.93 5.62 39.66
CA ASP A 1133 4.25 5.08 39.35
C ASP A 1133 4.18 3.57 39.53
N LEU A 1134 4.28 2.84 38.42
CA LEU A 1134 4.14 1.39 38.37
C LEU A 1134 5.24 0.65 39.16
N SER A 1135 6.31 1.34 39.59
CA SER A 1135 7.41 0.74 40.34
C SER A 1135 7.20 0.74 41.86
N ASP A 1136 6.42 1.69 42.38
CA ASP A 1136 6.21 1.85 43.83
C ASP A 1136 4.79 2.24 44.25
N GLY A 1137 3.84 2.28 43.31
CA GLY A 1137 2.42 2.64 43.50
C GLY A 1137 2.22 4.11 43.87
N THR A 1138 3.25 4.96 43.74
CA THR A 1138 3.12 6.36 44.13
C THR A 1138 2.42 7.18 43.06
N ARG A 1139 1.39 7.94 43.47
CA ARG A 1139 0.68 8.84 42.57
C ARG A 1139 1.60 9.89 41.93
N LEU A 1140 1.57 9.97 40.60
CA LEU A 1140 2.31 10.99 39.83
C LEU A 1140 1.71 12.40 40.01
N PRO A 1141 2.50 13.47 39.79
CA PRO A 1141 2.09 14.83 40.16
C PRO A 1141 1.10 15.50 39.20
N ASN A 1142 0.87 14.95 38.00
CA ASN A 1142 0.04 15.54 36.95
C ASN A 1142 -1.29 14.78 36.77
N ALA A 1143 -2.24 15.41 36.10
CA ALA A 1143 -3.41 14.77 35.51
C ALA A 1143 -3.11 14.41 34.04
N TYR A 1144 -3.52 13.25 33.58
CA TYR A 1144 -3.23 12.78 32.22
C TYR A 1144 -4.52 12.72 31.43
N ARG A 1145 -4.49 13.20 30.19
CA ARG A 1145 -5.65 13.18 29.30
C ARG A 1145 -5.84 11.75 28.79
N SER A 1146 -7.05 11.24 28.95
CA SER A 1146 -7.48 9.91 28.52
C SER A 1146 -8.96 10.04 28.18
N ASP A 1147 -9.25 10.39 26.94
CA ASP A 1147 -10.56 10.78 26.45
C ASP A 1147 -10.74 10.36 25.00
N TRP A 1148 -11.93 10.52 24.42
CA TRP A 1148 -12.21 10.01 23.07
C TRP A 1148 -11.21 10.53 22.01
N THR A 1149 -10.68 11.75 22.18
CA THR A 1149 -9.71 12.30 21.23
C THR A 1149 -8.25 11.94 21.57
N ARG A 1150 -7.99 11.39 22.77
CA ARG A 1150 -6.67 10.98 23.30
C ARG A 1150 -6.84 9.65 24.04
N PRO A 1151 -6.92 8.53 23.31
CA PRO A 1151 -7.17 7.21 23.88
C PRO A 1151 -5.91 6.69 24.60
N TYR A 1152 -5.66 7.19 25.81
CA TYR A 1152 -4.47 6.80 26.56
C TYR A 1152 -4.83 5.83 27.68
N ASN A 1153 -4.22 4.64 27.66
CA ASN A 1153 -4.25 3.68 28.76
C ASN A 1153 -2.82 3.37 29.25
N PRO A 1154 -2.44 3.77 30.48
CA PRO A 1154 -1.13 3.47 31.07
C PRO A 1154 -1.04 2.11 31.78
N GLY A 1155 -2.13 1.35 31.84
CA GLY A 1155 -2.28 0.22 32.77
C GLY A 1155 -2.53 0.67 34.22
N ASP A 1156 -3.18 -0.18 35.03
CA ASP A 1156 -3.52 0.07 36.43
C ASP A 1156 -4.20 1.44 36.69
N LEU A 1157 -5.10 1.84 35.81
CA LEU A 1157 -5.74 3.17 35.82
C LEU A 1157 -6.50 3.44 37.13
N LEU A 1158 -7.12 2.40 37.70
CA LEU A 1158 -7.96 2.51 38.90
C LEU A 1158 -7.17 2.32 40.21
N HIS A 1159 -5.98 1.73 40.15
CA HIS A 1159 -5.12 1.41 41.28
C HIS A 1159 -5.88 0.78 42.45
N PHE A 1160 -6.26 -0.50 42.28
CA PHE A 1160 -7.07 -1.25 43.24
C PHE A 1160 -6.19 -1.84 44.37
N GLY A 1161 -6.32 -1.28 45.58
CA GLY A 1161 -5.37 -1.41 46.69
C GLY A 1161 -5.96 -1.96 48.01
N GLU A 1162 -5.12 -2.24 49.03
CA GLU A 1162 -5.59 -2.69 50.36
C GLU A 1162 -6.46 -1.63 51.09
N ASP A 1163 -7.62 -2.04 51.63
CA ASP A 1163 -8.46 -1.22 52.54
C ASP A 1163 -7.87 -1.20 53.99
N TYR A 1164 -7.33 -0.06 54.41
CA TYR A 1164 -6.63 0.10 55.69
C TYR A 1164 -7.50 0.52 56.91
N ASP A 1165 -8.79 0.82 56.74
CA ASP A 1165 -9.71 1.18 57.84
C ASP A 1165 -11.15 0.84 57.43
N ALA A 1166 -11.75 -0.27 57.88
CA ALA A 1166 -13.07 -0.75 57.41
C ALA A 1166 -14.23 -0.56 58.43
N TRP A 1167 -15.40 -0.07 57.97
CA TRP A 1167 -16.55 0.26 58.85
C TRP A 1167 -17.17 -0.98 59.56
N HIS A 1168 -16.94 -2.20 59.05
CA HIS A 1168 -17.67 -3.42 59.44
C HIS A 1168 -16.85 -4.53 60.10
N ASP A 1169 -15.78 -4.18 60.81
CA ASP A 1169 -14.83 -5.10 61.46
C ASP A 1169 -15.37 -5.90 62.68
N ASN A 1170 -16.70 -6.03 62.82
CA ASN A 1170 -17.36 -6.70 63.94
C ASN A 1170 -18.14 -7.98 63.54
N GLY A 1171 -17.68 -8.74 62.55
CA GLY A 1171 -18.21 -10.06 62.22
C GLY A 1171 -17.15 -10.98 61.56
N PRO A 1172 -16.76 -12.11 62.18
CA PRO A 1172 -15.66 -12.92 61.67
C PRO A 1172 -16.12 -13.83 60.51
N ILE A 1173 -15.19 -14.15 59.61
CA ILE A 1173 -15.17 -15.21 58.56
C ILE A 1173 -15.37 -14.72 57.11
N VAL A 1174 -14.64 -13.70 56.65
CA VAL A 1174 -14.13 -13.62 55.25
C VAL A 1174 -13.00 -12.58 55.19
N ASP A 1175 -11.92 -12.89 54.48
CA ASP A 1175 -10.93 -11.91 54.02
C ASP A 1175 -11.62 -11.01 52.97
N ARG A 1176 -11.48 -9.68 53.04
CA ARG A 1176 -12.08 -8.73 52.07
C ARG A 1176 -11.07 -8.34 50.99
N LEU A 1177 -11.61 -8.08 49.79
CA LEU A 1177 -10.95 -7.60 48.58
C LEU A 1177 -10.87 -6.06 48.65
N GLY A 1178 -9.86 -5.43 48.07
CA GLY A 1178 -9.43 -4.04 48.24
C GLY A 1178 -10.42 -2.89 47.94
N GLU A 1179 -9.90 -1.66 47.83
CA GLU A 1179 -10.60 -0.45 47.40
C GLU A 1179 -9.78 0.33 46.35
N PHE A 1180 -10.45 1.05 45.43
CA PHE A 1180 -9.77 1.95 44.48
C PHE A 1180 -9.11 3.13 45.19
N ALA A 1181 -7.88 3.48 44.82
CA ALA A 1181 -7.08 4.47 45.55
C ALA A 1181 -7.68 5.89 45.63
N ILE A 1182 -8.54 6.28 44.68
CA ILE A 1182 -9.25 7.58 44.67
C ILE A 1182 -10.67 7.50 45.26
N TYR A 1183 -11.17 6.30 45.52
CA TYR A 1183 -12.46 6.08 46.16
C TYR A 1183 -12.32 6.07 47.69
N ASP A 1184 -13.35 6.54 48.37
CA ASP A 1184 -13.40 6.56 49.84
C ASP A 1184 -14.79 6.07 50.27
N GLU A 1185 -14.87 4.84 50.77
CA GLU A 1185 -16.16 4.25 51.17
C GLU A 1185 -16.84 5.01 52.32
N TYR A 1186 -16.10 5.82 53.08
CA TYR A 1186 -16.63 6.66 54.16
C TYR A 1186 -17.27 7.94 53.66
N ASP A 1187 -16.92 8.36 52.44
CA ASP A 1187 -17.52 9.49 51.76
C ASP A 1187 -17.74 9.17 50.27
N PRO A 1188 -18.70 8.29 49.93
CA PRO A 1188 -18.96 7.89 48.55
C PRO A 1188 -19.55 9.01 47.69
N ARG A 1189 -19.71 10.22 48.28
CA ARG A 1189 -20.12 11.45 47.58
C ARG A 1189 -18.98 12.47 47.51
N ARG A 1190 -17.79 12.11 47.99
CA ARG A 1190 -16.60 12.92 47.90
C ARG A 1190 -16.32 13.19 46.44
N THR A 1191 -16.09 14.46 46.14
CA THR A 1191 -15.58 14.84 44.82
C THR A 1191 -14.16 14.34 44.69
N ILE A 1192 -13.90 13.50 43.69
CA ILE A 1192 -12.56 13.09 43.29
C ILE A 1192 -11.88 14.31 42.67
N LEU A 1193 -10.67 14.63 43.11
CA LEU A 1193 -9.86 15.74 42.60
C LEU A 1193 -8.52 15.17 42.09
N LEU A 1194 -8.23 15.43 40.83
CA LEU A 1194 -6.92 15.14 40.22
C LEU A 1194 -5.89 16.17 40.72
N ASN A 1195 -4.62 15.80 40.74
CA ASN A 1195 -3.53 16.68 41.17
C ASN A 1195 -3.04 17.37 39.89
N PRO A 1196 -3.26 18.69 39.75
CA PRO A 1196 -2.61 19.48 38.71
C PRO A 1196 -1.19 19.86 39.12
#